data_AF-A0A353NG07-F1
#
_entry.id   AF-A0A353NG07-F1
#
_cell.length_a   1.000
_cell.length_b   1.000
_cell.length_c   1.000
_cell.angle_alpha   90.00
_cell.angle_beta   90.00
_cell.angle_gamma   90.00
#
_symmetry.space_group_name_H-M   'P 1'
#
loop_
_entity.id
_entity.type
_entity.pdbx_description
1 polymer ?
#
loop_
_entity_poly.entity_id
_entity_poly.type
_entity_poly.pdbx_seq_one_letter_code
_entity_poly.pdbx_strand_id
1 'polypeptide(L)'
;FWTMRQYAGFGNAAESNERYKYLLSAGQTGLSIAFDLPTQMGYDSDASMSRGEVGKVGVAIDSLADMEILFDGIPLDTVSTSMTINSTAAILLCMYIAVAEKQGVSPDKISGTIQNDILKEYLTRNTYIYPPEPSMRIISDIMAFCSKEMPKYNTISISGYHMMEAGANSVLQTAFTLADGVEYVKAALKSGMDVDTFAPRLSFFFGIGMNFFMDIAMLRAARFLWHRLMSQFNPKNAKSSMLRTHCQTSGWSLTEQDPYNNVIRTTLEAMSAVLGGTQSLHTNSFDEAIGLPTDFSARIARNTQIIIQEESQICHVIDPLGGSYYLESLTHSIINEAQKIIDEIETMGGMAKAIEGGMPKMRIEESAARKQARIDQGLDVIVGVNKYKLANEKIDFEVREVPASVRDEQIARIKEIKATRNQAAVDQALSDLTNAAKNGGNLLAAALPAVRARATLGEISSAMESVFGRFVATTRCISGAYSSEFKGDNNVIAEIKQRTNMFLEKHGRRPRLLVTKMGQDGHDRGFKVIASAYADLGFDVDISPMFQTPEEAAKMAIENDVHVVGASSLAAGHKSLIPALIEELKKAGGQEIIVVAGGVIPPGDYDFLFKAGVKAVFGPGTPIPESADKTLALLEEKYLK
;
A
#
# COMPACT_ATOMS: atom_id res chain seq x y z
N PHE A 1 2.18 11.72 -25.64
CA PHE A 1 1.27 11.18 -24.62
C PHE A 1 2.05 10.60 -23.45
N TRP A 2 1.41 10.40 -22.30
CA TRP A 2 1.97 9.64 -21.17
C TRP A 2 1.84 8.12 -21.42
N THR A 3 2.56 7.31 -20.66
CA THR A 3 2.43 5.85 -20.71
C THR A 3 1.19 5.39 -19.94
N MET A 4 0.28 4.67 -20.58
CA MET A 4 -0.81 3.95 -19.91
C MET A 4 -0.24 2.73 -19.21
N ARG A 5 -0.25 2.73 -17.87
CA ARG A 5 0.40 1.70 -17.05
C ARG A 5 -0.57 1.21 -15.98
N GLN A 6 -1.45 0.28 -16.37
CA GLN A 6 -2.36 -0.37 -15.43
C GLN A 6 -1.61 -1.36 -14.55
N TYR A 7 -1.93 -1.31 -13.26
CA TYR A 7 -1.46 -2.23 -12.23
C TYR A 7 -2.32 -3.48 -12.30
N ALA A 8 -1.68 -4.63 -12.43
CA ALA A 8 -2.35 -5.91 -12.64
C ALA A 8 -1.51 -7.07 -12.13
N GLY A 9 -2.16 -8.22 -11.99
CA GLY A 9 -1.57 -9.46 -11.50
C GLY A 9 -2.19 -9.83 -10.16
N PHE A 10 -2.70 -11.04 -10.07
CA PHE A 10 -3.26 -11.65 -8.86
C PHE A 10 -3.44 -13.15 -9.11
N GLY A 11 -3.67 -13.91 -8.05
CA GLY A 11 -3.73 -15.37 -8.13
C GLY A 11 -2.35 -15.95 -8.44
N ASN A 12 -2.31 -16.90 -9.37
CA ASN A 12 -1.06 -17.56 -9.77
C ASN A 12 -0.37 -16.84 -10.96
N ALA A 13 0.89 -17.22 -11.22
CA ALA A 13 1.70 -16.62 -12.27
C ALA A 13 1.14 -16.84 -13.69
N ALA A 14 0.48 -17.97 -13.95
CA ALA A 14 -0.06 -18.30 -15.27
C ALA A 14 -1.27 -17.41 -15.62
N GLU A 15 -2.23 -17.28 -14.71
CA GLU A 15 -3.38 -16.38 -14.86
C GLU A 15 -2.94 -14.92 -15.02
N SER A 16 -1.94 -14.50 -14.25
CA SER A 16 -1.35 -13.17 -14.36
C SER A 16 -0.66 -12.95 -15.71
N ASN A 17 0.07 -13.95 -16.23
CA ASN A 17 0.69 -13.90 -17.55
C ASN A 17 -0.34 -13.74 -18.68
N GLU A 18 -1.40 -14.54 -18.67
CA GLU A 18 -2.50 -14.43 -19.63
C GLU A 18 -3.12 -13.03 -19.60
N ARG A 19 -3.32 -12.51 -18.39
CA ARG A 19 -3.82 -11.15 -18.19
C ARG A 19 -2.89 -10.10 -18.78
N TYR A 20 -1.57 -10.23 -18.59
CA TYR A 20 -0.60 -9.31 -19.16
C TYR A 20 -0.59 -9.35 -20.69
N LYS A 21 -0.63 -10.53 -21.29
CA LYS A 21 -0.74 -10.71 -22.75
C LYS A 21 -2.01 -10.04 -23.29
N TYR A 22 -3.15 -10.23 -22.61
CA TYR A 22 -4.41 -9.56 -22.96
C TYR A 22 -4.27 -8.04 -22.89
N LEU A 23 -3.75 -7.49 -21.79
CA LEU A 23 -3.61 -6.05 -21.60
C LEU A 23 -2.71 -5.41 -22.67
N LEU A 24 -1.57 -6.04 -22.98
CA LEU A 24 -0.67 -5.60 -24.05
C LEU A 24 -1.38 -5.62 -25.42
N SER A 25 -2.11 -6.69 -25.74
CA SER A 25 -2.86 -6.79 -26.99
C SER A 25 -3.98 -5.74 -27.11
N ALA A 26 -4.49 -5.26 -25.98
CA ALA A 26 -5.57 -4.29 -25.91
C ALA A 26 -5.08 -2.82 -25.78
N GLY A 27 -3.81 -2.55 -26.10
CA GLY A 27 -3.26 -1.20 -26.22
C GLY A 27 -2.49 -0.70 -25.00
N GLN A 28 -2.29 -1.51 -23.96
CA GLN A 28 -1.41 -1.15 -22.85
C GLN A 28 0.05 -1.11 -23.31
N THR A 29 0.78 -0.06 -22.96
CA THR A 29 2.14 0.21 -23.47
C THR A 29 3.26 -0.14 -22.48
N GLY A 30 2.92 -0.55 -21.26
CA GLY A 30 3.86 -1.07 -20.27
C GLY A 30 3.13 -1.83 -19.17
N LEU A 31 3.79 -2.82 -18.58
CA LEU A 31 3.22 -3.64 -17.51
C LEU A 31 3.50 -3.04 -16.13
N SER A 32 2.61 -3.27 -15.18
CA SER A 32 2.85 -2.96 -13.77
C SER A 32 2.37 -4.12 -12.92
N ILE A 33 3.31 -4.75 -12.22
CA ILE A 33 3.16 -6.04 -11.57
C ILE A 33 2.81 -5.83 -10.10
N ALA A 34 1.66 -6.39 -9.71
CA ALA A 34 1.21 -6.46 -8.33
C ALA A 34 1.59 -7.81 -7.72
N PHE A 35 2.23 -7.81 -6.56
CA PHE A 35 2.63 -9.03 -5.83
C PHE A 35 1.75 -9.24 -4.60
N ASP A 36 1.51 -10.48 -4.21
CA ASP A 36 0.77 -10.76 -2.98
C ASP A 36 1.55 -10.30 -1.73
N LEU A 37 0.87 -10.27 -0.58
CA LEU A 37 1.51 -9.84 0.68
C LEU A 37 2.67 -10.78 1.08
N PRO A 38 2.55 -12.13 1.01
CA PRO A 38 3.67 -13.03 1.30
C PRO A 38 4.95 -12.68 0.54
N THR A 39 4.85 -12.49 -0.78
CA THR A 39 5.96 -12.09 -1.65
C THR A 39 6.56 -10.74 -1.21
N GLN A 40 5.72 -9.78 -0.84
CA GLN A 40 6.16 -8.46 -0.36
C GLN A 40 6.87 -8.53 1.00
N MET A 41 6.41 -9.43 1.88
CA MET A 41 6.88 -9.59 3.27
C MET A 41 7.99 -10.62 3.43
N GLY A 42 8.49 -11.20 2.34
CA GLY A 42 9.63 -12.12 2.37
C GLY A 42 9.27 -13.54 2.79
N TYR A 43 8.02 -13.95 2.62
CA TYR A 43 7.54 -15.29 2.97
C TYR A 43 7.21 -16.10 1.71
N ASP A 44 7.58 -17.38 1.75
CA ASP A 44 7.10 -18.37 0.79
C ASP A 44 5.62 -18.71 1.08
N SER A 45 4.91 -19.20 0.08
CA SER A 45 3.50 -19.57 0.14
C SER A 45 3.20 -20.74 1.10
N ASP A 46 4.21 -21.54 1.46
CA ASP A 46 4.12 -22.63 2.44
C ASP A 46 4.32 -22.17 3.90
N ALA A 47 4.73 -20.92 4.13
CA ALA A 47 4.91 -20.38 5.46
C ALA A 47 3.58 -20.25 6.22
N SER A 48 3.63 -20.43 7.55
CA SER A 48 2.45 -20.26 8.42
C SER A 48 1.84 -18.87 8.30
N MET A 49 2.69 -17.85 8.22
CA MET A 49 2.30 -16.44 8.06
C MET A 49 1.66 -16.12 6.71
N SER A 50 1.72 -17.01 5.71
CA SER A 50 1.12 -16.80 4.39
C SER A 50 -0.34 -17.26 4.33
N ARG A 51 -0.85 -17.88 5.41
CA ARG A 51 -2.19 -18.47 5.45
C ARG A 51 -3.28 -17.44 5.11
N GLY A 52 -4.03 -17.72 4.05
CA GLY A 52 -5.20 -16.95 3.66
C GLY A 52 -4.90 -15.73 2.79
N GLU A 53 -3.62 -15.46 2.49
CA GLU A 53 -3.19 -14.25 1.77
C GLU A 53 -2.43 -14.54 0.47
N VAL A 54 -1.99 -15.79 0.26
CA VAL A 54 -1.35 -16.23 -1.00
C VAL A 54 -2.24 -15.91 -2.21
N GLY A 55 -1.69 -15.13 -3.15
CA GLY A 55 -2.34 -14.75 -4.40
C GLY A 55 -3.52 -13.76 -4.27
N LYS A 56 -3.88 -13.31 -3.06
CA LYS A 56 -5.15 -12.60 -2.83
C LYS A 56 -5.19 -11.18 -3.38
N VAL A 57 -4.10 -10.43 -3.22
CA VAL A 57 -4.02 -9.01 -3.60
C VAL A 57 -2.96 -8.74 -4.68
N GLY A 58 -2.38 -9.80 -5.20
CA GLY A 58 -1.28 -9.75 -6.16
C GLY A 58 -0.83 -11.17 -6.51
N VAL A 59 0.08 -11.29 -7.47
CA VAL A 59 0.57 -12.60 -7.90
C VAL A 59 1.50 -13.20 -6.84
N ALA A 60 1.36 -14.48 -6.57
CA ALA A 60 2.25 -15.23 -5.67
C ALA A 60 3.55 -15.61 -6.41
N ILE A 61 4.71 -15.24 -5.84
CA ILE A 61 6.04 -15.54 -6.38
C ILE A 61 6.92 -16.09 -5.26
N ASP A 62 7.25 -17.38 -5.32
CA ASP A 62 8.13 -18.02 -4.33
C ASP A 62 9.54 -18.25 -4.89
N SER A 63 9.71 -18.24 -6.22
CA SER A 63 10.94 -18.67 -6.86
C SER A 63 11.12 -18.08 -8.27
N LEU A 64 12.31 -18.31 -8.84
CA LEU A 64 12.57 -18.01 -10.25
C LEU A 64 11.59 -18.74 -11.20
N ALA A 65 11.07 -19.91 -10.82
CA ALA A 65 10.15 -20.66 -11.68
C ALA A 65 8.81 -19.94 -11.86
N ASP A 66 8.30 -19.31 -10.81
CA ASP A 66 7.06 -18.53 -10.89
C ASP A 66 7.26 -17.30 -11.77
N MET A 67 8.43 -16.65 -11.66
CA MET A 67 8.79 -15.50 -12.48
C MET A 67 8.97 -15.88 -13.97
N GLU A 68 9.48 -17.09 -14.26
CA GLU A 68 9.56 -17.63 -15.62
C GLU A 68 8.17 -17.80 -16.23
N ILE A 69 7.21 -18.35 -15.47
CA ILE A 69 5.81 -18.48 -15.91
C ILE A 69 5.19 -17.09 -16.11
N LEU A 70 5.42 -16.17 -15.17
CA LEU A 70 4.83 -14.82 -15.20
C LEU A 70 5.18 -14.05 -16.48
N PHE A 71 6.38 -14.25 -17.01
CA PHE A 71 6.87 -13.57 -18.22
C PHE A 71 7.02 -14.48 -19.43
N ASP A 72 6.46 -15.68 -19.39
CA ASP A 72 6.47 -16.57 -20.55
C ASP A 72 5.82 -15.89 -21.77
N GLY A 73 6.53 -15.88 -22.90
CA GLY A 73 6.08 -15.21 -24.13
C GLY A 73 5.98 -13.68 -24.07
N ILE A 74 6.52 -13.02 -23.04
CA ILE A 74 6.59 -11.55 -22.94
C ILE A 74 8.04 -11.09 -23.18
N PRO A 75 8.33 -10.33 -24.25
CA PRO A 75 9.68 -9.92 -24.61
C PRO A 75 10.20 -8.78 -23.71
N LEU A 76 11.11 -9.11 -22.79
CA LEU A 76 11.60 -8.17 -21.75
C LEU A 76 12.56 -7.07 -22.25
N ASP A 77 13.01 -7.16 -23.51
CA ASP A 77 13.82 -6.13 -24.17
C ASP A 77 12.98 -4.99 -24.77
N THR A 78 11.67 -5.21 -24.98
CA THR A 78 10.76 -4.26 -25.61
C THR A 78 9.64 -3.80 -24.68
N VAL A 79 9.14 -4.68 -23.79
CA VAL A 79 8.08 -4.34 -22.84
C VAL A 79 8.68 -3.69 -21.59
N SER A 80 8.26 -2.45 -21.29
CA SER A 80 8.66 -1.77 -20.07
C SER A 80 7.85 -2.27 -18.87
N THR A 81 8.52 -2.89 -17.90
CA THR A 81 7.88 -3.50 -16.72
C THR A 81 8.15 -2.69 -15.45
N SER A 82 7.07 -2.33 -14.74
CA SER A 82 7.13 -1.74 -13.40
C SER A 82 6.82 -2.81 -12.36
N MET A 83 7.61 -2.91 -11.30
CA MET A 83 7.38 -3.84 -10.19
C MET A 83 7.13 -3.06 -8.90
N THR A 84 5.92 -3.16 -8.35
CA THR A 84 5.55 -2.49 -7.10
C THR A 84 5.97 -3.35 -5.92
N ILE A 85 7.27 -3.30 -5.62
CA ILE A 85 7.91 -4.12 -4.61
C ILE A 85 9.01 -3.32 -3.89
N ASN A 86 9.17 -3.55 -2.58
CA ASN A 86 10.03 -2.73 -1.71
C ASN A 86 11.02 -3.59 -0.92
N SER A 87 10.59 -4.24 0.16
CA SER A 87 11.52 -5.01 1.02
C SER A 87 12.20 -6.17 0.32
N THR A 88 11.48 -6.85 -0.57
CA THR A 88 12.02 -7.93 -1.41
C THR A 88 12.46 -7.46 -2.79
N ALA A 89 12.57 -6.13 -3.02
CA ALA A 89 12.89 -5.55 -4.32
C ALA A 89 14.17 -6.13 -4.94
N ALA A 90 15.23 -6.30 -4.16
CA ALA A 90 16.47 -6.91 -4.65
C ALA A 90 16.24 -8.33 -5.19
N ILE A 91 15.45 -9.13 -4.48
CA ILE A 91 15.18 -10.53 -4.81
C ILE A 91 14.38 -10.63 -6.12
N LEU A 92 13.28 -9.88 -6.21
CA LEU A 92 12.42 -9.87 -7.40
C LEU A 92 13.14 -9.28 -8.62
N LEU A 93 14.02 -8.29 -8.41
CA LEU A 93 14.86 -7.77 -9.49
C LEU A 93 15.88 -8.81 -9.97
N CYS A 94 16.50 -9.58 -9.07
CA CYS A 94 17.35 -10.70 -9.46
C CYS A 94 16.58 -11.76 -10.26
N MET A 95 15.35 -12.09 -9.85
CA MET A 95 14.49 -13.01 -10.60
C MET A 95 14.17 -12.47 -11.98
N TYR A 96 13.83 -11.18 -12.09
CA TYR A 96 13.55 -10.53 -13.36
C TYR A 96 14.77 -10.52 -14.30
N ILE A 97 15.97 -10.22 -13.78
CA ILE A 97 17.23 -10.30 -14.53
C ILE A 97 17.47 -11.74 -15.03
N ALA A 98 17.32 -12.74 -14.16
CA ALA A 98 17.54 -14.13 -14.53
C ALA A 98 16.54 -14.65 -15.59
N VAL A 99 15.29 -14.19 -15.56
CA VAL A 99 14.32 -14.48 -16.63
C VAL A 99 14.75 -13.82 -17.94
N ALA A 100 15.15 -12.55 -17.92
CA ALA A 100 15.63 -11.85 -19.11
C ALA A 100 16.85 -12.56 -19.73
N GLU A 101 17.81 -12.98 -18.91
CA GLU A 101 18.98 -13.74 -19.36
C GLU A 101 18.58 -15.05 -20.08
N LYS A 102 17.59 -15.77 -19.55
CA LYS A 102 17.06 -17.00 -20.17
C LYS A 102 16.33 -16.74 -21.48
N GLN A 103 15.75 -15.55 -21.65
CA GLN A 103 15.20 -15.09 -22.92
C GLN A 103 16.28 -14.59 -23.91
N GLY A 104 17.56 -14.59 -23.52
CA GLY A 104 18.65 -14.05 -24.34
C GLY A 104 18.74 -12.51 -24.32
N VAL A 105 18.12 -11.87 -23.33
CA VAL A 105 18.12 -10.41 -23.14
C VAL A 105 19.18 -10.02 -22.12
N SER A 106 20.11 -9.16 -22.53
CA SER A 106 21.14 -8.62 -21.64
C SER A 106 20.59 -7.51 -20.74
N PRO A 107 21.11 -7.34 -19.49
CA PRO A 107 20.59 -6.37 -18.52
C PRO A 107 20.51 -4.92 -19.02
N ASP A 108 21.40 -4.51 -19.93
CA ASP A 108 21.45 -3.16 -20.51
C ASP A 108 20.26 -2.83 -21.44
N LYS A 109 19.55 -3.85 -21.91
CA LYS A 109 18.35 -3.71 -22.74
C LYS A 109 17.08 -3.56 -21.92
N ILE A 110 17.11 -4.00 -20.66
CA ILE A 110 15.94 -4.02 -19.79
C ILE A 110 15.50 -2.61 -19.44
N SER A 111 14.24 -2.28 -19.73
CA SER A 111 13.62 -1.02 -19.32
C SER A 111 12.48 -1.27 -18.35
N GLY A 112 12.32 -0.39 -17.37
CA GLY A 112 11.34 -0.64 -16.31
C GLY A 112 11.55 0.23 -15.10
N THR A 113 10.85 -0.11 -14.03
CA THR A 113 10.92 0.57 -12.74
C THR A 113 10.71 -0.43 -11.62
N ILE A 114 11.46 -0.30 -10.55
CA ILE A 114 11.16 -0.97 -9.29
C ILE A 114 10.80 0.09 -8.25
N GLN A 115 9.79 -0.18 -7.42
CA GLN A 115 9.34 0.83 -6.45
C GLN A 115 10.43 1.15 -5.43
N ASN A 116 10.95 0.12 -4.74
CA ASN A 116 12.18 0.17 -3.94
C ASN A 116 12.26 1.39 -2.97
N ASP A 117 11.12 1.81 -2.44
CA ASP A 117 11.01 2.96 -1.55
C ASP A 117 10.60 2.46 -0.18
N ILE A 118 11.60 2.26 0.71
CA ILE A 118 11.38 1.68 2.03
C ILE A 118 10.92 2.72 3.07
N LEU A 119 11.28 3.99 2.94
CA LEU A 119 10.94 5.03 3.92
C LEU A 119 9.43 5.17 4.08
N LYS A 120 8.68 5.18 2.97
CA LYS A 120 7.20 5.16 3.01
C LYS A 120 6.60 3.88 3.60
N GLU A 121 7.32 2.76 3.61
CA GLU A 121 6.84 1.51 4.24
C GLU A 121 6.69 1.70 5.73
N TYR A 122 7.69 2.30 6.39
CA TYR A 122 7.64 2.57 7.82
C TYR A 122 6.60 3.62 8.20
N LEU A 123 6.21 4.46 7.25
CA LEU A 123 5.21 5.51 7.47
C LEU A 123 3.79 4.99 7.33
N THR A 124 3.47 4.35 6.20
CA THR A 124 2.07 4.17 5.78
C THR A 124 1.75 2.85 5.11
N ARG A 125 2.71 2.20 4.42
CA ARG A 125 2.41 1.02 3.61
C ARG A 125 2.66 -0.31 4.34
N ASN A 126 3.50 -0.31 5.37
CA ASN A 126 3.70 -1.42 6.30
C ASN A 126 4.16 -2.75 5.65
N THR A 127 4.85 -2.74 4.50
CA THR A 127 5.44 -3.95 3.91
C THR A 127 6.96 -4.01 4.10
N TYR A 128 7.45 -3.55 5.25
CA TYR A 128 8.86 -3.63 5.65
C TYR A 128 9.23 -5.03 6.16
N ILE A 129 10.50 -5.41 5.98
CA ILE A 129 11.09 -6.62 6.59
C ILE A 129 12.17 -6.21 7.57
N TYR A 130 13.27 -5.62 7.07
CA TYR A 130 14.44 -5.28 7.89
C TYR A 130 14.28 -3.91 8.56
N PRO A 131 15.12 -3.57 9.56
CA PRO A 131 15.18 -2.21 10.10
C PRO A 131 15.58 -1.15 9.04
N PRO A 132 15.39 0.16 9.33
CA PRO A 132 15.66 1.23 8.37
C PRO A 132 17.08 1.25 7.80
N GLU A 133 18.11 1.13 8.63
CA GLU A 133 19.51 1.21 8.18
C GLU A 133 19.89 0.11 7.16
N PRO A 134 19.70 -1.20 7.44
CA PRO A 134 19.99 -2.24 6.45
C PRO A 134 19.10 -2.13 5.20
N SER A 135 17.87 -1.65 5.34
CA SER A 135 16.99 -1.43 4.18
C SER A 135 17.50 -0.31 3.27
N MET A 136 18.00 0.79 3.82
CA MET A 136 18.62 1.86 3.03
C MET A 136 19.87 1.38 2.30
N ARG A 137 20.65 0.46 2.92
CA ARG A 137 21.77 -0.19 2.25
C ARG A 137 21.32 -1.00 1.04
N ILE A 138 20.25 -1.80 1.14
CA ILE A 138 19.72 -2.58 0.02
C ILE A 138 19.38 -1.65 -1.16
N ILE A 139 18.78 -0.49 -0.89
CA ILE A 139 18.45 0.52 -1.90
C ILE A 139 19.72 1.05 -2.58
N SER A 140 20.73 1.46 -1.81
CA SER A 140 22.00 1.93 -2.36
C SER A 140 22.71 0.86 -3.20
N ASP A 141 22.65 -0.41 -2.78
CA ASP A 141 23.23 -1.53 -3.53
C ASP A 141 22.49 -1.77 -4.86
N ILE A 142 21.16 -1.67 -4.87
CA ILE A 142 20.37 -1.73 -6.11
C ILE A 142 20.75 -0.58 -7.05
N MET A 143 20.82 0.65 -6.53
CA MET A 143 21.22 1.82 -7.32
C MET A 143 22.61 1.66 -7.93
N ALA A 144 23.59 1.20 -7.14
CA ALA A 144 24.96 1.00 -7.59
C ALA A 144 25.06 -0.07 -8.69
N PHE A 145 24.37 -1.21 -8.51
CA PHE A 145 24.36 -2.28 -9.51
C PHE A 145 23.69 -1.83 -10.80
N CYS A 146 22.47 -1.28 -10.72
CA CYS A 146 21.71 -0.90 -11.89
C CYS A 146 22.33 0.27 -12.67
N SER A 147 22.99 1.22 -11.99
CA SER A 147 23.68 2.32 -12.68
C SER A 147 24.82 1.82 -13.57
N LYS A 148 25.40 0.66 -13.25
CA LYS A 148 26.45 0.02 -14.04
C LYS A 148 25.90 -0.93 -15.10
N GLU A 149 24.98 -1.82 -14.72
CA GLU A 149 24.56 -2.96 -15.55
C GLU A 149 23.20 -2.75 -16.24
N MET A 150 22.35 -1.84 -15.73
CA MET A 150 20.98 -1.62 -16.21
C MET A 150 20.67 -0.13 -16.43
N PRO A 151 21.41 0.57 -17.31
CA PRO A 151 21.34 2.04 -17.46
C PRO A 151 19.99 2.59 -17.95
N LYS A 152 19.04 1.73 -18.34
CA LYS A 152 17.67 2.10 -18.76
C LYS A 152 16.63 1.92 -17.66
N TYR A 153 16.98 1.28 -16.54
CA TYR A 153 16.06 0.91 -15.49
C TYR A 153 15.93 2.01 -14.43
N ASN A 154 14.71 2.36 -14.03
CA ASN A 154 14.50 3.31 -12.92
C ASN A 154 14.61 2.54 -11.60
N THR A 155 15.58 2.92 -10.77
CA THR A 155 16.03 2.14 -9.61
C THR A 155 15.19 2.35 -8.35
N ILE A 156 14.34 3.36 -8.38
CA ILE A 156 13.41 3.71 -7.30
C ILE A 156 12.26 4.53 -7.87
N SER A 157 11.08 4.38 -7.27
CA SER A 157 9.90 5.22 -7.45
C SER A 157 9.52 5.84 -6.10
N ILE A 158 9.96 7.07 -5.88
CA ILE A 158 9.81 7.81 -4.63
C ILE A 158 8.34 8.25 -4.49
N SER A 159 7.64 7.72 -3.50
CA SER A 159 6.20 7.48 -3.56
C SER A 159 5.39 8.24 -2.50
N GLY A 160 4.64 9.24 -2.95
CA GLY A 160 3.62 9.95 -2.17
C GLY A 160 2.22 9.33 -2.21
N TYR A 161 1.91 8.47 -3.20
CA TYR A 161 0.60 7.84 -3.34
C TYR A 161 0.10 7.20 -2.04
N HIS A 162 0.90 6.32 -1.43
CA HIS A 162 0.53 5.60 -0.20
C HIS A 162 0.32 6.54 0.99
N MET A 163 1.08 7.65 1.04
CA MET A 163 0.90 8.67 2.07
C MET A 163 -0.47 9.33 1.94
N MET A 164 -0.88 9.65 0.71
CA MET A 164 -2.20 10.21 0.43
C MET A 164 -3.32 9.21 0.77
N GLU A 165 -3.18 7.95 0.36
CA GLU A 165 -4.16 6.90 0.68
C GLU A 165 -4.31 6.69 2.19
N ALA A 166 -3.22 6.87 2.96
CA ALA A 166 -3.25 6.87 4.42
C ALA A 166 -3.83 8.15 5.05
N GLY A 167 -3.98 9.23 4.28
CA GLY A 167 -4.67 10.46 4.70
C GLY A 167 -3.88 11.76 4.57
N ALA A 168 -2.66 11.73 4.01
CA ALA A 168 -1.89 12.94 3.73
C ALA A 168 -2.63 13.83 2.74
N ASN A 169 -2.78 15.11 3.06
CA ASN A 169 -3.20 16.10 2.06
C ASN A 169 -2.09 16.37 1.04
N SER A 170 -2.38 17.09 -0.05
CA SER A 170 -1.43 17.32 -1.15
C SER A 170 -0.15 18.05 -0.70
N VAL A 171 -0.19 18.86 0.35
CA VAL A 171 1.01 19.53 0.93
C VAL A 171 1.90 18.52 1.66
N LEU A 172 1.31 17.71 2.55
CA LEU A 172 2.04 16.65 3.27
C LEU A 172 2.62 15.62 2.30
N GLN A 173 1.82 15.19 1.32
CA GLN A 173 2.26 14.28 0.26
C GLN A 173 3.48 14.87 -0.47
N THR A 174 3.45 16.14 -0.87
CA THR A 174 4.58 16.79 -1.55
C THR A 174 5.81 16.84 -0.66
N ALA A 175 5.67 17.35 0.57
CA ALA A 175 6.80 17.55 1.47
C ALA A 175 7.51 16.25 1.83
N PHE A 176 6.75 15.24 2.29
CA PHE A 176 7.30 13.96 2.74
C PHE A 176 7.94 13.17 1.59
N THR A 177 7.31 13.14 0.42
CA THR A 177 7.87 12.45 -0.75
C THR A 177 9.20 13.07 -1.20
N LEU A 178 9.28 14.40 -1.23
CA LEU A 178 10.52 15.07 -1.64
C LEU A 178 11.63 14.95 -0.58
N ALA A 179 11.27 14.94 0.71
CA ALA A 179 12.21 14.70 1.79
C ALA A 179 12.76 13.26 1.77
N ASP A 180 11.92 12.25 1.50
CA ASP A 180 12.37 10.88 1.22
C ASP A 180 13.36 10.85 0.05
N GLY A 181 13.03 11.55 -1.05
CA GLY A 181 13.91 11.66 -2.21
C GLY A 181 15.29 12.23 -1.88
N VAL A 182 15.35 13.26 -1.03
CA VAL A 182 16.61 13.83 -0.54
C VAL A 182 17.40 12.82 0.30
N GLU A 183 16.75 12.05 1.16
CA GLU A 183 17.41 10.98 1.93
C GLU A 183 17.99 9.88 1.04
N TYR A 184 17.28 9.48 -0.02
CA TYR A 184 17.81 8.52 -1.00
C TYR A 184 19.03 9.07 -1.75
N VAL A 185 19.02 10.34 -2.12
CA VAL A 185 20.18 11.00 -2.75
C VAL A 185 21.36 11.03 -1.77
N LYS A 186 21.14 11.41 -0.51
CA LYS A 186 22.19 11.39 0.54
C LYS A 186 22.76 9.98 0.75
N ALA A 187 21.91 8.96 0.79
CA ALA A 187 22.33 7.56 0.95
C ALA A 187 23.19 7.08 -0.23
N ALA A 188 22.78 7.39 -1.46
CA ALA A 188 23.54 7.07 -2.66
C ALA A 188 24.92 7.77 -2.68
N LEU A 189 24.97 9.06 -2.36
CA LEU A 189 26.24 9.80 -2.24
C LEU A 189 27.15 9.22 -1.16
N LYS A 190 26.59 8.83 0.00
CA LYS A 190 27.35 8.19 1.10
C LYS A 190 27.96 6.86 0.68
N SER A 191 27.36 6.14 -0.27
CA SER A 191 27.91 4.91 -0.85
C SER A 191 29.03 5.15 -1.89
N GLY A 192 29.35 6.41 -2.20
CA GLY A 192 30.42 6.79 -3.13
C GLY A 192 29.97 7.00 -4.58
N MET A 193 28.67 6.97 -4.87
CA MET A 193 28.14 7.28 -6.21
C MET A 193 28.17 8.79 -6.47
N ASP A 194 28.49 9.19 -7.71
CA ASP A 194 28.29 10.57 -8.17
C ASP A 194 26.80 10.83 -8.46
N VAL A 195 26.31 12.05 -8.18
CA VAL A 195 24.89 12.40 -8.33
C VAL A 195 24.37 12.15 -9.75
N ASP A 196 25.16 12.43 -10.78
CA ASP A 196 24.75 12.26 -12.17
C ASP A 196 24.76 10.79 -12.63
N THR A 197 25.33 9.89 -11.83
CA THR A 197 25.35 8.46 -12.11
C THR A 197 23.97 7.83 -11.88
N PHE A 198 23.26 8.22 -10.81
CA PHE A 198 22.00 7.59 -10.42
C PHE A 198 20.78 8.52 -10.52
N ALA A 199 20.94 9.84 -10.32
CA ALA A 199 19.81 10.78 -10.28
C ALA A 199 18.95 10.77 -11.56
N PRO A 200 19.51 10.64 -12.79
CA PRO A 200 18.71 10.51 -14.01
C PRO A 200 17.82 9.26 -14.08
N ARG A 201 17.89 8.36 -13.09
CA ARG A 201 17.05 7.16 -12.95
C ARG A 201 16.12 7.20 -11.74
N LEU A 202 16.16 8.27 -10.94
CA LEU A 202 15.14 8.51 -9.91
C LEU A 202 13.79 8.83 -10.59
N SER A 203 12.74 8.19 -10.11
CA SER A 203 11.37 8.44 -10.52
C SER A 203 10.50 8.70 -9.29
N PHE A 204 9.33 9.29 -9.50
CA PHE A 204 8.39 9.64 -8.46
C PHE A 204 7.04 8.99 -8.72
N PHE A 205 6.21 8.93 -7.67
CA PHE A 205 4.87 8.39 -7.74
C PHE A 205 3.91 9.16 -6.81
N PHE A 206 2.97 9.92 -7.39
CA PHE A 206 1.97 10.66 -6.64
C PHE A 206 0.56 10.06 -6.78
N GLY A 207 -0.23 10.20 -5.73
CA GLY A 207 -1.67 9.97 -5.76
C GLY A 207 -2.42 11.22 -6.18
N ILE A 208 -3.53 11.00 -6.90
CA ILE A 208 -4.38 12.06 -7.43
C ILE A 208 -5.82 11.79 -6.99
N GLY A 209 -6.39 12.72 -6.24
CA GLY A 209 -7.72 12.61 -5.67
C GLY A 209 -8.69 13.62 -6.25
N MET A 210 -9.84 13.75 -5.58
CA MET A 210 -10.96 14.55 -6.07
C MET A 210 -10.78 16.08 -5.97
N ASN A 211 -9.71 16.57 -5.33
CA ASN A 211 -9.42 18.00 -5.28
C ASN A 211 -8.69 18.45 -6.56
N PHE A 212 -9.47 18.59 -7.63
CA PHE A 212 -9.00 18.71 -9.00
C PHE A 212 -7.85 19.72 -9.19
N PHE A 213 -8.01 20.95 -8.73
CA PHE A 213 -7.01 22.01 -8.89
C PHE A 213 -5.82 21.85 -7.95
N MET A 214 -6.05 21.33 -6.74
CA MET A 214 -4.97 21.11 -5.76
C MET A 214 -3.96 20.10 -6.27
N ASP A 215 -4.40 19.00 -6.88
CA ASP A 215 -3.48 17.96 -7.34
C ASP A 215 -2.77 18.35 -8.65
N ILE A 216 -3.39 19.17 -9.50
CA ILE A 216 -2.69 19.82 -10.63
C ILE A 216 -1.57 20.74 -10.09
N ALA A 217 -1.89 21.61 -9.13
CA ALA A 217 -0.93 22.52 -8.52
C ALA A 217 0.18 21.77 -7.78
N MET A 218 -0.15 20.66 -7.12
CA MET A 218 0.79 19.78 -6.42
C MET A 218 1.86 19.23 -7.36
N LEU A 219 1.46 18.67 -8.51
CA LEU A 219 2.41 18.13 -9.48
C LEU A 219 3.35 19.21 -10.06
N ARG A 220 2.83 20.43 -10.27
CA ARG A 220 3.63 21.60 -10.71
C ARG A 220 4.62 22.03 -9.61
N ALA A 221 4.14 22.16 -8.37
CA ALA A 221 4.93 22.53 -7.21
C ALA A 221 6.06 21.51 -6.94
N ALA A 222 5.76 20.21 -7.01
CA ALA A 222 6.71 19.15 -6.76
C ALA A 222 7.92 19.22 -7.70
N ARG A 223 7.70 19.48 -9.01
CA ARG A 223 8.79 19.65 -9.98
C ARG A 223 9.70 20.83 -9.64
N PHE A 224 9.10 21.97 -9.27
CA PHE A 224 9.84 23.17 -8.87
C PHE A 224 10.69 22.92 -7.62
N LEU A 225 10.07 22.35 -6.59
CA LEU A 225 10.73 22.02 -5.33
C LEU A 225 11.87 21.02 -5.52
N TRP A 226 11.64 19.95 -6.27
CA TRP A 226 12.67 18.95 -6.53
C TRP A 226 13.88 19.53 -7.25
N HIS A 227 13.67 20.37 -8.27
CA HIS A 227 14.77 21.05 -8.94
C HIS A 227 15.61 21.89 -7.96
N ARG A 228 14.94 22.66 -7.09
CA ARG A 228 15.60 23.45 -6.04
C ARG A 228 16.38 22.56 -5.07
N LEU A 229 15.78 21.49 -4.58
CA LEU A 229 16.43 20.54 -3.66
C LEU A 229 17.64 19.86 -4.31
N MET A 230 17.55 19.44 -5.57
CA MET A 230 18.66 18.80 -6.28
C MET A 230 19.83 19.75 -6.55
N SER A 231 19.57 21.05 -6.64
CA SER A 231 20.59 22.05 -6.94
C SER A 231 21.69 22.12 -5.87
N GLN A 232 21.39 21.76 -4.61
CA GLN A 232 22.38 21.72 -3.53
C GLN A 232 23.47 20.65 -3.75
N PHE A 233 23.20 19.63 -4.57
CA PHE A 233 24.14 18.57 -4.92
C PHE A 233 24.97 18.89 -6.17
N ASN A 234 24.81 20.09 -6.75
CA ASN A 234 25.56 20.59 -7.90
C ASN A 234 25.63 19.65 -9.12
N PRO A 235 24.52 19.02 -9.55
CA PRO A 235 24.52 18.12 -10.71
C PRO A 235 24.98 18.83 -11.99
N LYS A 236 25.73 18.13 -12.84
CA LYS A 236 26.16 18.62 -14.16
C LYS A 236 25.21 18.21 -15.26
N ASN A 237 24.50 17.09 -15.09
CA ASN A 237 23.47 16.66 -16.00
C ASN A 237 22.12 17.27 -15.62
N ALA A 238 21.52 18.06 -16.51
CA ALA A 238 20.20 18.65 -16.27
C ALA A 238 19.11 17.60 -15.96
N LYS A 239 19.26 16.36 -16.44
CA LYS A 239 18.34 15.25 -16.15
C LYS A 239 18.31 14.85 -14.68
N SER A 240 19.39 15.10 -13.94
CA SER A 240 19.51 14.75 -12.52
C SER A 240 18.56 15.58 -11.63
N SER A 241 18.17 16.77 -12.08
CA SER A 241 17.22 17.63 -11.38
C SER A 241 15.79 17.52 -11.91
N MET A 242 15.50 16.58 -12.82
CA MET A 242 14.15 16.38 -13.36
C MET A 242 13.34 15.47 -12.43
N LEU A 243 12.16 15.93 -12.03
CA LEU A 243 11.15 15.06 -11.42
C LEU A 243 10.31 14.44 -12.54
N ARG A 244 10.45 13.13 -12.71
CA ARG A 244 9.64 12.31 -13.64
C ARG A 244 8.73 11.42 -12.82
N THR A 245 7.43 11.47 -13.07
CA THR A 245 6.45 10.84 -12.18
C THR A 245 5.48 9.90 -12.87
N HIS A 246 5.17 8.83 -12.16
CA HIS A 246 3.92 8.09 -12.28
C HIS A 246 2.84 8.79 -11.44
N CYS A 247 1.59 8.66 -11.85
CA CYS A 247 0.44 9.02 -11.03
C CYS A 247 -0.54 7.84 -10.98
N GLN A 248 -1.25 7.70 -9.87
CA GLN A 248 -2.38 6.79 -9.73
C GLN A 248 -3.56 7.58 -9.17
N THR A 249 -4.75 7.34 -9.72
CA THR A 249 -6.00 7.86 -9.14
C THR A 249 -6.22 7.28 -7.75
N SER A 250 -6.85 8.02 -6.83
CA SER A 250 -7.02 7.57 -5.44
C SER A 250 -7.90 6.33 -5.37
N GLY A 251 -7.45 5.28 -4.67
CA GLY A 251 -8.30 4.13 -4.36
C GLY A 251 -9.29 4.49 -3.26
N TRP A 252 -8.84 5.25 -2.27
CA TRP A 252 -9.64 5.73 -1.16
C TRP A 252 -10.82 6.63 -1.56
N SER A 253 -10.73 7.34 -2.69
CA SER A 253 -11.84 8.18 -3.17
C SER A 253 -13.01 7.35 -3.75
N LEU A 254 -12.77 6.08 -4.08
CA LEU A 254 -13.74 5.19 -4.69
C LEU A 254 -14.65 4.58 -3.63
N THR A 255 -15.92 4.41 -3.99
CA THR A 255 -16.97 3.99 -3.07
C THR A 255 -17.45 2.59 -3.39
N GLU A 256 -17.74 1.80 -2.36
CA GLU A 256 -18.48 0.54 -2.50
C GLU A 256 -19.91 0.84 -3.00
N GLN A 257 -20.51 1.89 -2.42
CA GLN A 257 -21.85 2.34 -2.72
C GLN A 257 -21.93 3.07 -4.06
N ASP A 258 -22.99 2.80 -4.82
CA ASP A 258 -23.24 3.32 -6.19
C ASP A 258 -21.95 3.39 -7.05
N PRO A 259 -21.29 2.24 -7.31
CA PRO A 259 -19.89 2.19 -7.73
C PRO A 259 -19.67 2.70 -9.16
N TYR A 260 -20.70 2.83 -10.00
CA TYR A 260 -20.55 3.47 -11.31
C TYR A 260 -20.17 4.95 -11.23
N ASN A 261 -20.45 5.62 -10.11
CA ASN A 261 -19.92 6.97 -9.85
C ASN A 261 -18.39 7.01 -9.84
N ASN A 262 -17.73 5.89 -9.54
CA ASN A 262 -16.27 5.78 -9.57
C ASN A 262 -15.70 6.00 -10.97
N VAL A 263 -16.44 5.67 -12.04
CA VAL A 263 -16.02 6.00 -13.42
C VAL A 263 -15.83 7.50 -13.59
N ILE A 264 -16.74 8.30 -13.02
CA ILE A 264 -16.70 9.77 -13.07
C ILE A 264 -15.54 10.28 -12.21
N ARG A 265 -15.39 9.76 -10.98
CA ARG A 265 -14.30 10.13 -10.05
C ARG A 265 -12.93 9.92 -10.70
N THR A 266 -12.68 8.69 -11.16
CA THR A 266 -11.43 8.31 -11.82
C THR A 266 -11.18 9.13 -13.09
N THR A 267 -12.22 9.50 -13.84
CA THR A 267 -12.05 10.38 -15.01
C THR A 267 -11.55 11.77 -14.61
N LEU A 268 -12.11 12.37 -13.56
CA LEU A 268 -11.67 13.68 -13.06
C LEU A 268 -10.24 13.63 -12.49
N GLU A 269 -9.93 12.57 -11.73
CA GLU A 269 -8.59 12.33 -11.19
C GLU A 269 -7.56 12.11 -12.31
N ALA A 270 -7.90 11.33 -13.34
CA ALA A 270 -7.06 11.15 -14.52
C ALA A 270 -6.79 12.48 -15.24
N MET A 271 -7.82 13.33 -15.40
CA MET A 271 -7.65 14.66 -15.98
C MET A 271 -6.72 15.54 -15.15
N SER A 272 -6.82 15.52 -13.81
CA SER A 272 -5.86 16.23 -12.93
C SER A 272 -4.43 15.74 -13.13
N ALA A 273 -4.22 14.43 -13.23
CA ALA A 273 -2.89 13.86 -13.45
C ALA A 273 -2.29 14.31 -14.81
N VAL A 274 -3.11 14.32 -15.86
CA VAL A 274 -2.71 14.71 -17.22
C VAL A 274 -2.40 16.21 -17.30
N LEU A 275 -3.30 17.05 -16.79
CA LEU A 275 -3.12 18.50 -16.76
C LEU A 275 -1.96 18.93 -15.84
N GLY A 276 -1.69 18.15 -14.79
CA GLY A 276 -0.51 18.32 -13.95
C GLY A 276 0.80 17.85 -14.60
N GLY A 277 0.76 17.18 -15.75
CA GLY A 277 1.94 16.80 -16.54
C GLY A 277 2.62 15.50 -16.08
N THR A 278 1.85 14.45 -15.77
CA THR A 278 2.39 13.11 -15.45
C THR A 278 3.08 12.43 -16.64
N GLN A 279 4.05 11.53 -16.39
CA GLN A 279 4.75 10.75 -17.43
C GLN A 279 4.12 9.36 -17.63
N SER A 280 3.46 8.82 -16.62
CA SER A 280 2.64 7.60 -16.74
C SER A 280 1.47 7.64 -15.77
N LEU A 281 0.41 6.91 -16.07
CA LEU A 281 -0.84 6.96 -15.30
C LEU A 281 -1.45 5.58 -15.12
N HIS A 282 -1.86 5.30 -13.90
CA HIS A 282 -2.78 4.25 -13.53
C HIS A 282 -4.15 4.87 -13.25
N THR A 283 -5.19 4.34 -13.88
CA THR A 283 -6.59 4.63 -13.56
C THR A 283 -7.21 3.42 -12.87
N ASN A 284 -7.76 3.62 -11.68
CA ASN A 284 -8.40 2.54 -10.93
C ASN A 284 -9.67 2.06 -11.64
N SER A 285 -10.10 0.85 -11.31
CA SER A 285 -11.36 0.31 -11.82
C SER A 285 -12.51 0.72 -10.90
N PHE A 286 -13.72 0.79 -11.44
CA PHE A 286 -14.87 1.30 -10.68
C PHE A 286 -15.28 0.38 -9.50
N ASP A 287 -14.80 -0.85 -9.48
CA ASP A 287 -15.06 -1.91 -8.50
C ASP A 287 -13.96 -2.03 -7.41
N GLU A 288 -12.98 -1.11 -7.38
CA GLU A 288 -11.82 -1.13 -6.46
C GLU A 288 -12.19 -1.27 -4.97
N ALA A 289 -13.27 -0.59 -4.54
CA ALA A 289 -13.70 -0.60 -3.14
C ALA A 289 -14.45 -1.90 -2.73
N ILE A 290 -14.67 -2.81 -3.69
CA ILE A 290 -15.41 -4.07 -3.50
C ILE A 290 -14.47 -5.26 -3.69
N GLY A 291 -13.62 -5.23 -4.71
CA GLY A 291 -12.72 -6.35 -5.02
C GLY A 291 -11.73 -6.03 -6.13
N LEU A 292 -11.09 -7.07 -6.65
CA LEU A 292 -10.12 -6.92 -7.73
C LEU A 292 -10.80 -6.63 -9.07
N PRO A 293 -10.15 -5.87 -9.98
CA PRO A 293 -10.72 -5.54 -11.28
C PRO A 293 -11.10 -6.76 -12.13
N THR A 294 -12.31 -6.74 -12.67
CA THR A 294 -12.74 -7.63 -13.75
C THR A 294 -12.19 -7.20 -15.11
N ASP A 295 -12.40 -8.02 -16.15
CA ASP A 295 -12.11 -7.62 -17.53
C ASP A 295 -12.95 -6.42 -17.97
N PHE A 296 -14.21 -6.38 -17.52
CA PHE A 296 -15.12 -5.30 -17.83
C PHE A 296 -14.69 -3.97 -17.20
N SER A 297 -14.39 -3.95 -15.90
CA SER A 297 -14.03 -2.74 -15.17
C SER A 297 -12.63 -2.23 -15.55
N ALA A 298 -11.66 -3.12 -15.73
CA ALA A 298 -10.32 -2.76 -16.20
C ALA A 298 -10.32 -2.18 -17.62
N ARG A 299 -11.21 -2.65 -18.50
CA ARG A 299 -11.40 -2.07 -19.83
C ARG A 299 -11.88 -0.63 -19.74
N ILE A 300 -12.85 -0.34 -18.87
CA ILE A 300 -13.34 1.02 -18.64
C ILE A 300 -12.20 1.90 -18.12
N ALA A 301 -11.48 1.45 -17.10
CA ALA A 301 -10.36 2.17 -16.52
C ALA A 301 -9.30 2.54 -17.56
N ARG A 302 -8.89 1.59 -18.41
CA ARG A 302 -7.96 1.86 -19.52
C ARG A 302 -8.56 2.85 -20.53
N ASN A 303 -9.81 2.64 -20.93
CA ASN A 303 -10.46 3.47 -21.94
C ASN A 303 -10.64 4.93 -21.46
N THR A 304 -10.77 5.18 -20.16
CA THR A 304 -10.72 6.55 -19.61
C THR A 304 -9.45 7.28 -20.08
N GLN A 305 -8.29 6.63 -20.04
CA GLN A 305 -7.04 7.24 -20.51
C GLN A 305 -7.03 7.40 -22.04
N ILE A 306 -7.49 6.39 -22.79
CA ILE A 306 -7.54 6.43 -24.26
C ILE A 306 -8.42 7.59 -24.74
N ILE A 307 -9.61 7.75 -24.18
CA ILE A 307 -10.53 8.85 -24.52
C ILE A 307 -9.88 10.21 -24.22
N ILE A 308 -9.18 10.34 -23.09
CA ILE A 308 -8.45 11.57 -22.79
C ILE A 308 -7.33 11.82 -23.84
N GLN A 309 -6.60 10.79 -24.27
CA GLN A 309 -5.53 10.94 -25.27
C GLN A 309 -6.06 11.32 -26.65
N GLU A 310 -7.08 10.60 -27.12
CA GLU A 310 -7.48 10.59 -28.53
C GLU A 310 -8.65 11.55 -28.82
N GLU A 311 -9.55 11.80 -27.86
CA GLU A 311 -10.79 12.54 -28.11
C GLU A 311 -10.79 13.93 -27.45
N SER A 312 -10.20 14.07 -26.26
CA SER A 312 -10.35 15.29 -25.45
C SER A 312 -9.60 16.54 -25.95
N GLN A 313 -8.68 16.38 -26.90
CA GLN A 313 -7.80 17.44 -27.45
C GLN A 313 -6.84 18.09 -26.43
N ILE A 314 -6.85 17.70 -25.14
CA ILE A 314 -6.02 18.36 -24.10
C ILE A 314 -4.52 18.15 -24.30
N CYS A 315 -4.13 17.14 -25.08
CA CYS A 315 -2.73 16.80 -25.33
C CYS A 315 -2.04 17.70 -26.37
N HIS A 316 -2.76 18.62 -27.02
CA HIS A 316 -2.20 19.50 -28.05
C HIS A 316 -1.47 20.74 -27.49
N VAL A 317 -1.58 21.00 -26.19
CA VAL A 317 -0.96 22.18 -25.55
C VAL A 317 -0.16 21.74 -24.32
N ILE A 318 1.07 22.25 -24.20
CA ILE A 318 1.93 22.01 -23.03
C ILE A 318 1.47 22.93 -21.89
N ASP A 319 1.23 22.35 -20.71
CA ASP A 319 0.74 23.06 -19.51
C ASP A 319 -0.40 24.04 -19.84
N PRO A 320 -1.56 23.57 -20.35
CA PRO A 320 -2.63 24.45 -20.85
C PRO A 320 -3.22 25.39 -19.79
N LEU A 321 -2.94 25.15 -18.52
CA LEU A 321 -3.38 25.96 -17.38
C LEU A 321 -2.32 26.97 -16.93
N GLY A 322 -1.14 27.00 -17.57
CA GLY A 322 -0.09 27.97 -17.29
C GLY A 322 -0.58 29.41 -17.50
N GLY A 323 -0.35 30.26 -16.49
CA GLY A 323 -0.84 31.64 -16.47
C GLY A 323 -2.24 31.83 -15.85
N SER A 324 -2.94 30.76 -15.47
CA SER A 324 -4.16 30.86 -14.66
C SER A 324 -3.86 31.48 -13.29
N TYR A 325 -4.43 32.66 -12.99
CA TYR A 325 -4.17 33.37 -11.74
C TYR A 325 -4.39 32.50 -10.49
N TYR A 326 -5.48 31.72 -10.50
CA TYR A 326 -5.80 30.83 -9.38
C TYR A 326 -4.79 29.69 -9.26
N LEU A 327 -4.47 29.01 -10.37
CA LEU A 327 -3.60 27.85 -10.32
C LEU A 327 -2.14 28.22 -10.02
N GLU A 328 -1.66 29.36 -10.51
CA GLU A 328 -0.32 29.85 -10.17
C GLU A 328 -0.22 30.23 -8.70
N SER A 329 -1.22 30.92 -8.15
CA SER A 329 -1.27 31.25 -6.72
C SER A 329 -1.35 30.00 -5.84
N LEU A 330 -2.16 29.01 -6.24
CA LEU A 330 -2.28 27.74 -5.54
C LEU A 330 -0.97 26.94 -5.58
N THR A 331 -0.33 26.87 -6.74
CA THR A 331 0.98 26.22 -6.93
C THR A 331 2.03 26.87 -6.02
N HIS A 332 2.08 28.21 -5.99
CA HIS A 332 2.99 28.94 -5.11
C HIS A 332 2.71 28.69 -3.63
N SER A 333 1.43 28.59 -3.23
CA SER A 333 1.05 28.29 -1.85
C SER A 333 1.53 26.90 -1.42
N ILE A 334 1.37 25.88 -2.29
CA ILE A 334 1.90 24.53 -2.01
C ILE A 334 3.43 24.56 -1.91
N ILE A 335 4.12 25.27 -2.79
CA ILE A 335 5.60 25.42 -2.73
C ILE A 335 6.02 25.96 -1.35
N ASN A 336 5.35 26.99 -0.84
CA ASN A 336 5.69 27.62 0.42
C ASN A 336 5.39 26.70 1.62
N GLU A 337 4.19 26.11 1.67
CA GLU A 337 3.82 25.24 2.79
C GLU A 337 4.60 23.93 2.82
N ALA A 338 4.84 23.31 1.66
CA ALA A 338 5.66 22.10 1.60
C ALA A 338 7.12 22.39 1.97
N GLN A 339 7.66 23.54 1.58
CA GLN A 339 9.04 23.90 1.96
C GLN A 339 9.19 24.05 3.47
N LYS A 340 8.22 24.66 4.18
CA LYS A 340 8.27 24.75 5.65
C LYS A 340 8.40 23.38 6.32
N ILE A 341 7.66 22.40 5.81
CA ILE A 341 7.68 21.03 6.34
C ILE A 341 9.01 20.35 5.99
N ILE A 342 9.53 20.55 4.78
CA ILE A 342 10.85 20.04 4.37
C ILE A 342 11.96 20.63 5.27
N ASP A 343 11.93 21.94 5.53
CA ASP A 343 12.91 22.62 6.40
C ASP A 343 12.85 22.10 7.85
N GLU A 344 11.64 21.84 8.36
CA GLU A 344 11.41 21.20 9.65
C GLU A 344 12.06 19.80 9.69
N ILE A 345 11.85 18.98 8.66
CA ILE A 345 12.42 17.64 8.56
C ILE A 345 13.95 17.68 8.50
N GLU A 346 14.53 18.60 7.72
CA GLU A 346 15.98 18.77 7.67
C GLU A 346 16.55 19.21 9.02
N THR A 347 15.84 20.07 9.77
CA THR A 347 16.21 20.45 11.15
C THR A 347 16.18 19.26 12.11
N MET A 348 15.28 18.30 11.90
CA MET A 348 15.23 17.04 12.66
C MET A 348 16.34 16.05 12.29
N GLY A 349 17.19 16.37 11.30
CA GLY A 349 18.25 15.48 10.82
C GLY A 349 17.85 14.61 9.63
N GLY A 350 16.80 15.00 8.90
CA GLY A 350 16.35 14.30 7.69
C GLY A 350 15.17 13.35 7.91
N MET A 351 14.61 12.84 6.81
CA MET A 351 13.35 12.10 6.85
C MET A 351 13.44 10.77 7.61
N ALA A 352 14.59 10.08 7.55
CA ALA A 352 14.83 8.88 8.34
C ALA A 352 14.71 9.15 9.86
N LYS A 353 15.25 10.28 10.34
CA LYS A 353 15.13 10.70 11.75
C LYS A 353 13.72 11.18 12.10
N ALA A 354 13.05 11.86 11.17
CA ALA A 354 11.65 12.23 11.36
C ALA A 354 10.73 11.00 11.52
N ILE A 355 10.98 9.93 10.75
CA ILE A 355 10.29 8.64 10.86
C ILE A 355 10.52 7.99 12.22
N GLU A 356 11.77 7.92 12.69
CA GLU A 356 12.10 7.40 14.04
C GLU A 356 11.35 8.18 15.14
N GLY A 357 11.26 9.50 15.00
CA GLY A 357 10.49 10.37 15.91
C GLY A 357 8.97 10.18 15.83
N GLY A 358 8.46 9.64 14.70
CA GLY A 358 7.05 9.39 14.44
C GLY A 358 6.25 10.60 13.93
N MET A 359 6.89 11.76 13.72
CA MET A 359 6.20 13.00 13.34
C MET A 359 5.41 12.88 12.03
N PRO A 360 5.97 12.36 10.91
CA PRO A 360 5.23 12.33 9.66
C PRO A 360 4.00 11.44 9.73
N LYS A 361 4.11 10.25 10.35
CA LYS A 361 2.97 9.34 10.53
C LYS A 361 1.86 9.97 11.36
N MET A 362 2.18 10.65 12.46
CA MET A 362 1.18 11.34 13.28
C MET A 362 0.45 12.46 12.51
N ARG A 363 1.15 13.24 11.67
CA ARG A 363 0.51 14.28 10.85
C ARG A 363 -0.43 13.71 9.78
N ILE A 364 -0.06 12.56 9.20
CA ILE A 364 -0.92 11.82 8.25
C ILE A 364 -2.17 11.30 8.96
N GLU A 365 -2.00 10.64 10.10
CA GLU A 365 -3.12 10.12 10.91
C GLU A 365 -4.05 11.25 11.38
N GLU A 366 -3.52 12.40 11.78
CA GLU A 366 -4.32 13.56 12.18
C GLU A 366 -5.15 14.10 11.00
N SER A 367 -4.52 14.23 9.83
CA SER A 367 -5.21 14.62 8.59
C SER A 367 -6.32 13.62 8.23
N ALA A 368 -6.07 12.32 8.39
CA ALA A 368 -7.05 11.25 8.16
C ALA A 368 -8.24 11.34 9.12
N ALA A 369 -7.99 11.54 10.42
CA ALA A 369 -9.02 11.63 11.44
C ALA A 369 -9.92 12.86 11.24
N ARG A 370 -9.33 14.02 10.94
CA ARG A 370 -10.08 15.24 10.59
C ARG A 370 -10.94 15.03 9.34
N LYS A 371 -10.36 14.40 8.30
CA LYS A 371 -11.12 14.09 7.07
C LYS A 371 -12.30 13.17 7.35
N GLN A 372 -12.12 12.13 8.17
CA GLN A 372 -13.20 11.22 8.54
C GLN A 372 -14.31 11.94 9.32
N ALA A 373 -13.96 12.77 10.30
CA ALA A 373 -14.94 13.55 11.04
C ALA A 373 -15.78 14.45 10.12
N ARG A 374 -15.16 15.09 9.12
CA ARG A 374 -15.89 15.93 8.15
C ARG A 374 -16.83 15.13 7.25
N ILE A 375 -16.45 13.90 6.88
CA ILE A 375 -17.29 12.99 6.09
C ILE A 375 -18.49 12.51 6.92
N ASP A 376 -18.25 12.07 8.15
CA ASP A 376 -19.30 11.55 9.05
C ASP A 376 -20.33 12.62 9.40
N GLN A 377 -19.92 13.90 9.44
CA GLN A 377 -20.81 15.06 9.61
C GLN A 377 -21.53 15.49 8.33
N GLY A 378 -21.17 14.94 7.17
CA GLY A 378 -21.69 15.37 5.87
C GLY A 378 -21.17 16.72 5.37
N LEU A 379 -20.13 17.29 6.01
CA LEU A 379 -19.47 18.52 5.55
C LEU A 379 -18.69 18.28 4.26
N ASP A 380 -18.01 17.14 4.20
CA ASP A 380 -17.40 16.65 2.98
C ASP A 380 -18.35 15.62 2.35
N VAL A 381 -19.02 16.03 1.28
CA VAL A 381 -20.02 15.20 0.61
C VAL A 381 -19.35 14.09 -0.20
N ILE A 382 -19.83 12.86 0.01
CA ILE A 382 -19.53 11.69 -0.82
C ILE A 382 -20.85 11.17 -1.37
N VAL A 383 -21.09 11.43 -2.66
CA VAL A 383 -22.30 11.00 -3.39
C VAL A 383 -22.43 9.47 -3.33
N GLY A 384 -23.63 8.99 -2.99
CA GLY A 384 -23.94 7.58 -2.79
C GLY A 384 -23.69 7.09 -1.36
N VAL A 385 -22.81 7.75 -0.59
CA VAL A 385 -22.37 7.29 0.74
C VAL A 385 -23.03 8.07 1.88
N ASN A 386 -22.77 9.38 1.98
CA ASN A 386 -23.35 10.23 3.04
C ASN A 386 -24.47 11.15 2.52
N LYS A 387 -24.58 11.32 1.19
CA LYS A 387 -25.64 12.10 0.54
C LYS A 387 -26.05 11.45 -0.77
N TYR A 388 -27.32 11.58 -1.14
CA TYR A 388 -27.91 10.97 -2.34
C TYR A 388 -27.77 9.44 -2.35
N LYS A 389 -27.98 8.80 -1.18
CA LYS A 389 -27.90 7.36 -1.03
C LYS A 389 -29.01 6.67 -1.82
N LEU A 390 -28.70 5.53 -2.42
CA LEU A 390 -29.72 4.65 -2.99
C LEU A 390 -30.51 3.99 -1.86
N ALA A 391 -31.82 3.85 -2.06
CA ALA A 391 -32.68 3.15 -1.08
C ALA A 391 -32.39 1.65 -1.04
N ASN A 392 -32.03 1.06 -2.18
CA ASN A 392 -31.64 -0.34 -2.31
C ASN A 392 -30.38 -0.42 -3.16
N GLU A 393 -29.28 -0.85 -2.56
CA GLU A 393 -28.06 -1.13 -3.30
C GLU A 393 -28.14 -2.52 -3.95
N LYS A 394 -27.69 -2.61 -5.20
CA LYS A 394 -27.52 -3.88 -5.91
C LYS A 394 -26.20 -3.85 -6.65
N ILE A 395 -25.30 -4.75 -6.29
CA ILE A 395 -24.11 -5.03 -7.08
C ILE A 395 -24.56 -5.93 -8.23
N ASP A 396 -24.57 -5.38 -9.44
CA ASP A 396 -25.06 -6.04 -10.67
C ASP A 396 -23.94 -6.51 -11.61
N PHE A 397 -22.71 -6.49 -11.12
CA PHE A 397 -21.51 -6.96 -11.82
C PHE A 397 -20.81 -8.06 -11.04
N GLU A 398 -20.00 -8.83 -11.76
CA GLU A 398 -19.18 -9.90 -11.18
C GLU A 398 -18.08 -9.30 -10.29
N VAL A 399 -17.90 -9.88 -9.11
CA VAL A 399 -16.77 -9.57 -8.22
C VAL A 399 -15.77 -10.70 -8.32
N ARG A 400 -14.51 -10.39 -8.64
CA ARG A 400 -13.48 -11.41 -8.81
C ARG A 400 -13.02 -11.96 -7.45
N GLU A 401 -13.10 -13.28 -7.30
CA GLU A 401 -12.59 -14.01 -6.12
C GLU A 401 -11.38 -14.86 -6.50
N VAL A 402 -10.31 -14.80 -5.69
CA VAL A 402 -9.14 -15.68 -5.85
C VAL A 402 -9.37 -16.98 -5.07
N PRO A 403 -9.33 -18.16 -5.73
CA PRO A 403 -9.61 -19.43 -5.07
C PRO A 403 -8.51 -19.83 -4.08
N ALA A 404 -8.87 -20.62 -3.07
CA ALA A 404 -7.91 -21.14 -2.09
C ALA A 404 -6.87 -22.10 -2.70
N SER A 405 -7.17 -22.71 -3.86
CA SER A 405 -6.29 -23.66 -4.57
C SER A 405 -4.97 -23.04 -5.01
N VAL A 406 -4.90 -21.71 -5.20
CA VAL A 406 -3.66 -21.01 -5.55
C VAL A 406 -2.54 -21.32 -4.55
N ARG A 407 -2.87 -21.39 -3.26
CA ARG A 407 -1.90 -21.77 -2.22
C ARG A 407 -1.41 -23.21 -2.40
N ASP A 408 -2.32 -24.14 -2.66
CA ASP A 408 -1.98 -25.55 -2.81
C ASP A 408 -1.08 -25.78 -4.04
N GLU A 409 -1.35 -25.06 -5.13
CA GLU A 409 -0.51 -25.05 -6.33
C GLU A 409 0.90 -24.50 -6.04
N GLN A 410 1.01 -23.38 -5.33
CA GLN A 410 2.30 -22.81 -4.94
C GLN A 410 3.09 -23.76 -4.04
N ILE A 411 2.45 -24.37 -3.03
CA ILE A 411 3.10 -25.34 -2.15
C ILE A 411 3.61 -26.55 -2.95
N ALA A 412 2.85 -27.03 -3.93
CA ALA A 412 3.28 -28.10 -4.81
C ALA A 412 4.52 -27.71 -5.63
N ARG A 413 4.54 -26.49 -6.21
CA ARG A 413 5.70 -25.95 -6.94
C ARG A 413 6.94 -25.81 -6.06
N ILE A 414 6.80 -25.29 -4.85
CA ILE A 414 7.92 -25.18 -3.88
C ILE A 414 8.51 -26.57 -3.59
N LYS A 415 7.67 -27.57 -3.34
CA LYS A 415 8.12 -28.96 -3.08
C LYS A 415 8.88 -29.54 -4.27
N GLU A 416 8.39 -29.33 -5.48
CA GLU A 416 9.04 -29.79 -6.71
C GLU A 416 10.42 -29.14 -6.91
N ILE A 417 10.51 -27.82 -6.73
CA ILE A 417 11.78 -27.09 -6.85
C ILE A 417 12.79 -27.54 -5.81
N LYS A 418 12.36 -27.66 -4.54
CA LYS A 418 13.24 -28.14 -3.45
C LYS A 418 13.71 -29.58 -3.68
N ALA A 419 12.90 -30.43 -4.33
CA ALA A 419 13.28 -31.80 -4.65
C ALA A 419 14.26 -31.93 -5.83
N THR A 420 14.27 -30.97 -6.77
CA THR A 420 15.00 -31.08 -8.04
C THR A 420 16.23 -30.18 -8.16
N ARG A 421 16.34 -29.14 -7.32
CA ARG A 421 17.46 -28.20 -7.35
C ARG A 421 18.77 -28.80 -6.84
N ASN A 422 19.89 -28.16 -7.20
CA ASN A 422 21.18 -28.46 -6.60
C ASN A 422 21.27 -27.82 -5.20
N GLN A 423 21.01 -28.60 -4.15
CA GLN A 423 20.97 -28.09 -2.79
C GLN A 423 22.33 -27.50 -2.33
N ALA A 424 23.45 -28.11 -2.70
CA ALA A 424 24.78 -27.60 -2.31
C ALA A 424 25.07 -26.22 -2.93
N ALA A 425 24.60 -25.97 -4.16
CA ALA A 425 24.72 -24.65 -4.79
C ALA A 425 23.84 -23.59 -4.12
N VAL A 426 22.63 -23.98 -3.69
CA VAL A 426 21.73 -23.10 -2.92
C VAL A 426 22.37 -22.72 -1.59
N ASP A 427 22.83 -23.72 -0.82
CA ASP A 427 23.42 -23.51 0.50
C ASP A 427 24.64 -22.58 0.43
N GLN A 428 25.51 -22.79 -0.57
CA GLN A 428 26.67 -21.94 -0.80
C GLN A 428 26.25 -20.50 -1.14
N ALA A 429 25.31 -20.31 -2.08
CA ALA A 429 24.88 -18.99 -2.49
C ALA A 429 24.17 -18.21 -1.36
N LEU A 430 23.36 -18.89 -0.54
CA LEU A 430 22.74 -18.28 0.64
C LEU A 430 23.79 -17.90 1.70
N SER A 431 24.78 -18.77 1.93
CA SER A 431 25.91 -18.46 2.82
C SER A 431 26.70 -17.24 2.34
N ASP A 432 26.95 -17.12 1.03
CA ASP A 432 27.64 -15.98 0.44
C ASP A 432 26.83 -14.69 0.59
N LEU A 433 25.51 -14.75 0.42
CA LEU A 433 24.61 -13.63 0.69
C LEU A 433 24.62 -13.21 2.16
N THR A 434 24.55 -14.14 3.10
CA THR A 434 24.67 -13.86 4.54
C THR A 434 26.03 -13.24 4.86
N ASN A 435 27.11 -13.72 4.25
CA ASN A 435 28.45 -13.14 4.40
C ASN A 435 28.51 -11.72 3.85
N ALA A 436 27.89 -11.44 2.70
CA ALA A 436 27.81 -10.10 2.13
C ALA A 436 27.00 -9.15 3.03
N ALA A 437 25.88 -9.62 3.59
CA ALA A 437 25.09 -8.88 4.57
C ALA A 437 25.93 -8.50 5.80
N LYS A 438 26.75 -9.42 6.31
CA LYS A 438 27.58 -9.20 7.50
C LYS A 438 28.84 -8.36 7.27
N ASN A 439 29.58 -8.65 6.20
CA ASN A 439 30.96 -8.17 6.02
C ASN A 439 31.10 -7.13 4.90
N GLY A 440 30.01 -6.77 4.21
CA GLY A 440 30.03 -5.85 3.08
C GLY A 440 30.03 -6.54 1.72
N GLY A 441 29.93 -5.75 0.66
CA GLY A 441 29.64 -6.22 -0.71
C GLY A 441 28.22 -5.88 -1.14
N ASN A 442 27.96 -6.00 -2.45
CA ASN A 442 26.67 -5.63 -3.05
C ASN A 442 25.66 -6.76 -2.90
N LEU A 443 24.56 -6.50 -2.17
CA LEU A 443 23.55 -7.49 -1.84
C LEU A 443 22.79 -8.02 -3.08
N LEU A 444 22.54 -7.17 -4.08
CA LEU A 444 21.88 -7.60 -5.32
C LEU A 444 22.77 -8.59 -6.10
N ALA A 445 24.06 -8.28 -6.22
CA ALA A 445 25.04 -9.15 -6.86
C ALA A 445 25.19 -10.50 -6.13
N ALA A 446 25.11 -10.50 -4.79
CA ALA A 446 25.17 -11.72 -3.98
C ALA A 446 23.88 -12.54 -4.01
N ALA A 447 22.71 -11.91 -4.15
CA ALA A 447 21.42 -12.59 -4.24
C ALA A 447 21.17 -13.26 -5.61
N LEU A 448 21.74 -12.72 -6.70
CA LEU A 448 21.52 -13.23 -8.06
C LEU A 448 21.98 -14.70 -8.24
N PRO A 449 23.15 -15.15 -7.74
CA PRO A 449 23.53 -16.56 -7.70
C PRO A 449 22.52 -17.45 -6.97
N ALA A 450 21.96 -17.01 -5.85
CA ALA A 450 20.98 -17.78 -5.09
C ALA A 450 19.68 -17.98 -5.90
N VAL A 451 19.21 -16.92 -6.56
CA VAL A 451 18.08 -17.00 -7.50
C VAL A 451 18.35 -17.99 -8.63
N ARG A 452 19.52 -17.92 -9.26
CA ARG A 452 19.92 -18.84 -10.35
C ARG A 452 20.01 -20.30 -9.86
N ALA A 453 20.42 -20.51 -8.61
CA ALA A 453 20.48 -21.82 -7.96
C ALA A 453 19.10 -22.36 -7.54
N ARG A 454 18.01 -21.61 -7.74
CA ARG A 454 16.63 -21.94 -7.33
C ARG A 454 16.43 -21.92 -5.80
N ALA A 455 17.11 -21.02 -5.10
CA ALA A 455 16.68 -20.61 -3.76
C ALA A 455 15.30 -19.91 -3.85
N THR A 456 14.47 -20.11 -2.84
CA THR A 456 13.17 -19.45 -2.76
C THR A 456 13.31 -18.00 -2.27
N LEU A 457 12.27 -17.20 -2.48
CA LEU A 457 12.17 -15.84 -1.98
C LEU A 457 12.29 -15.78 -0.46
N GLY A 458 11.64 -16.72 0.23
CA GLY A 458 11.71 -16.86 1.69
C GLY A 458 13.10 -17.23 2.18
N GLU A 459 13.80 -18.14 1.49
CA GLU A 459 15.19 -18.51 1.84
C GLU A 459 16.16 -17.34 1.67
N ILE A 460 16.04 -16.57 0.57
CA ILE A 460 16.89 -15.40 0.31
C ILE A 460 16.58 -14.27 1.31
N SER A 461 15.31 -14.04 1.62
CA SER A 461 14.89 -13.09 2.65
C SER A 461 15.46 -13.48 4.02
N SER A 462 15.33 -14.76 4.39
CA SER A 462 15.81 -15.30 5.67
C SER A 462 17.34 -15.21 5.81
N ALA A 463 18.09 -15.41 4.71
CA ALA A 463 19.55 -15.28 4.72
C ALA A 463 20.01 -13.86 5.09
N MET A 464 19.31 -12.82 4.63
CA MET A 464 19.53 -11.43 5.05
C MET A 464 18.98 -11.17 6.46
N GLU A 465 17.79 -11.68 6.78
CA GLU A 465 17.15 -11.53 8.09
C GLU A 465 18.03 -12.06 9.23
N SER A 466 18.79 -13.13 9.00
CA SER A 466 19.73 -13.69 9.99
C SER A 466 20.82 -12.72 10.47
N VAL A 467 21.11 -11.66 9.69
CA VAL A 467 22.08 -10.60 10.03
C VAL A 467 21.38 -9.31 10.45
N PHE A 468 20.33 -8.93 9.74
CA PHE A 468 19.66 -7.63 9.92
C PHE A 468 18.56 -7.64 10.98
N GLY A 469 17.99 -8.82 11.27
CA GLY A 469 16.76 -8.96 12.02
C GLY A 469 15.53 -8.47 11.25
N ARG A 470 14.35 -8.63 11.86
CA ARG A 470 13.06 -8.12 11.36
C ARG A 470 12.61 -6.92 12.19
N PHE A 471 12.12 -5.88 11.52
CA PHE A 471 11.64 -4.66 12.15
C PHE A 471 10.30 -4.89 12.85
N VAL A 472 10.18 -4.38 14.08
CA VAL A 472 8.93 -4.37 14.84
C VAL A 472 8.56 -2.92 15.09
N ALA A 473 7.44 -2.48 14.51
CA ALA A 473 6.98 -1.11 14.69
C ALA A 473 6.37 -0.88 16.07
N THR A 474 6.65 0.28 16.66
CA THR A 474 5.97 0.75 17.86
C THR A 474 4.66 1.42 17.47
N THR A 475 3.54 0.80 17.87
CA THR A 475 2.20 1.33 17.64
C THR A 475 1.93 2.55 18.52
N ARG A 476 1.85 3.75 17.91
CA ARG A 476 1.30 4.96 18.54
C ARG A 476 -0.10 5.24 18.00
N CYS A 477 -0.94 5.93 18.78
CA CYS A 477 -2.25 6.37 18.33
C CYS A 477 -2.46 7.82 18.74
N ILE A 478 -3.00 8.61 17.81
CA ILE A 478 -3.44 9.98 18.09
C ILE A 478 -4.72 9.96 18.95
N SER A 479 -5.01 11.07 19.62
CA SER A 479 -6.24 11.25 20.40
C SER A 479 -6.81 12.66 20.18
N GLY A 480 -8.13 12.81 20.25
CA GLY A 480 -8.82 14.10 20.18
C GLY A 480 -8.94 14.74 18.79
N ALA A 481 -8.21 14.26 17.78
CA ALA A 481 -8.27 14.84 16.44
C ALA A 481 -9.67 14.72 15.81
N TYR A 482 -10.27 13.52 15.89
CA TYR A 482 -11.62 13.27 15.36
C TYR A 482 -12.67 14.11 16.10
N SER A 483 -12.72 14.03 17.44
CA SER A 483 -13.71 14.77 18.23
C SER A 483 -13.57 16.29 18.11
N SER A 484 -12.34 16.82 18.01
CA SER A 484 -12.13 18.28 17.84
C SER A 484 -12.64 18.83 16.51
N GLU A 485 -12.64 18.00 15.46
CA GLU A 485 -13.16 18.34 14.14
C GLU A 485 -14.67 18.06 14.03
N PHE A 486 -15.20 17.18 14.89
CA PHE A 486 -16.62 16.86 14.97
C PHE A 486 -17.41 17.95 15.71
N LYS A 487 -17.86 18.96 14.96
CA LYS A 487 -18.62 20.14 15.46
C LYS A 487 -20.13 20.07 15.16
N GLY A 488 -20.59 18.98 14.54
CA GLY A 488 -21.98 18.73 14.16
C GLY A 488 -22.92 18.47 15.34
N ASP A 489 -24.13 18.01 15.04
CA ASP A 489 -25.22 17.84 16.02
C ASP A 489 -24.77 16.94 17.20
N ASN A 490 -24.50 17.57 18.35
CA ASN A 490 -23.84 16.96 19.52
C ASN A 490 -24.59 15.79 20.15
N ASN A 491 -25.84 15.53 19.73
CA ASN A 491 -26.73 14.58 20.38
C ASN A 491 -26.26 13.12 20.24
N VAL A 492 -25.83 12.67 19.06
CA VAL A 492 -25.42 11.26 18.85
C VAL A 492 -24.14 10.93 19.62
N ILE A 493 -23.13 11.80 19.55
CA ILE A 493 -21.88 11.61 20.31
C ILE A 493 -22.14 11.69 21.82
N ALA A 494 -22.96 12.65 22.27
CA ALA A 494 -23.31 12.77 23.68
C ALA A 494 -24.08 11.54 24.19
N GLU A 495 -25.00 10.99 23.38
CA GLU A 495 -25.76 9.78 23.70
C GLU A 495 -24.86 8.55 23.82
N ILE A 496 -23.93 8.34 22.88
CA ILE A 496 -22.95 7.24 22.97
C ILE A 496 -22.11 7.39 24.24
N LYS A 497 -21.61 8.61 24.55
CA LYS A 497 -20.85 8.87 25.77
C LYS A 497 -21.66 8.62 27.05
N GLN A 498 -22.94 9.00 27.05
CA GLN A 498 -23.82 8.73 28.18
C GLN A 498 -23.98 7.23 28.38
N ARG A 499 -24.18 6.46 27.31
CA ARG A 499 -24.33 5.00 27.37
C ARG A 499 -23.04 4.29 27.76
N THR A 500 -21.87 4.72 27.28
CA THR A 500 -20.59 4.16 27.73
C THR A 500 -20.34 4.44 29.22
N ASN A 501 -20.77 5.61 29.74
CA ASN A 501 -20.74 5.89 31.17
C ASN A 501 -21.73 5.02 31.96
N MET A 502 -22.95 4.80 31.45
CA MET A 502 -23.91 3.88 32.08
C MET A 502 -23.39 2.43 32.11
N PHE A 503 -22.70 2.01 31.05
CA PHE A 503 -22.01 0.71 31.02
C PHE A 503 -20.95 0.64 32.12
N LEU A 504 -20.13 1.69 32.27
CA LEU A 504 -19.16 1.80 33.36
C LEU A 504 -19.83 1.71 34.74
N GLU A 505 -20.91 2.45 34.97
CA GLU A 505 -21.63 2.44 36.25
C GLU A 505 -22.22 1.07 36.61
N LYS A 506 -22.78 0.35 35.63
CA LYS A 506 -23.43 -0.94 35.86
C LYS A 506 -22.47 -2.13 35.86
N HIS A 507 -21.45 -2.10 35.00
CA HIS A 507 -20.51 -3.21 34.80
C HIS A 507 -19.23 -3.05 35.63
N GLY A 508 -18.93 -1.83 36.12
CA GLY A 508 -17.76 -1.53 36.93
C GLY A 508 -16.50 -1.16 36.15
N ARG A 509 -16.54 -1.18 34.81
CA ARG A 509 -15.46 -0.75 33.91
C ARG A 509 -16.00 -0.30 32.56
N ARG A 510 -15.22 0.48 31.80
CA ARG A 510 -15.60 0.94 30.46
C ARG A 510 -15.73 -0.24 29.48
N PRO A 511 -16.53 -0.10 28.41
CA PRO A 511 -16.52 -1.08 27.33
C PRO A 511 -15.13 -1.10 26.70
N ARG A 512 -14.52 -2.29 26.67
CA ARG A 512 -13.13 -2.50 26.25
C ARG A 512 -13.07 -3.21 24.90
N LEU A 513 -12.41 -2.60 23.93
CA LEU A 513 -12.28 -3.05 22.55
C LEU A 513 -10.80 -3.33 22.22
N LEU A 514 -10.50 -4.53 21.74
CA LEU A 514 -9.27 -4.79 21.00
C LEU A 514 -9.53 -4.56 19.52
N VAL A 515 -8.91 -3.56 18.91
CA VAL A 515 -8.83 -3.47 17.45
C VAL A 515 -7.61 -4.28 17.01
N THR A 516 -7.81 -5.29 16.17
CA THR A 516 -6.72 -6.19 15.74
C THR A 516 -6.50 -6.21 14.22
N LYS A 517 -5.24 -6.36 13.84
CA LYS A 517 -4.77 -6.65 12.48
C LYS A 517 -4.14 -8.04 12.45
N MET A 518 -4.71 -8.91 11.63
CA MET A 518 -4.24 -10.29 11.47
C MET A 518 -3.67 -10.52 10.07
N GLY A 519 -2.76 -11.49 9.96
CA GLY A 519 -2.08 -11.82 8.70
C GLY A 519 -1.02 -10.79 8.36
N GLN A 520 -0.87 -10.44 7.10
CA GLN A 520 0.13 -9.51 6.59
C GLN A 520 -0.49 -8.19 6.13
N ASP A 521 -1.79 -8.00 6.36
CA ASP A 521 -2.53 -6.80 6.01
C ASP A 521 -1.97 -5.53 6.70
N GLY A 522 -1.24 -4.74 5.93
CA GLY A 522 -0.62 -3.49 6.36
C GLY A 522 -1.55 -2.28 6.44
N HIS A 523 -2.82 -2.37 6.00
CA HIS A 523 -3.70 -1.19 5.89
C HIS A 523 -4.18 -0.70 7.26
N ASP A 524 -3.57 0.33 7.83
CA ASP A 524 -3.86 0.76 9.21
C ASP A 524 -4.71 2.05 9.33
N ARG A 525 -5.06 2.73 8.23
CA ARG A 525 -5.84 3.98 8.29
C ARG A 525 -7.16 3.83 9.03
N GLY A 526 -8.04 2.93 8.58
CA GLY A 526 -9.33 2.69 9.22
C GLY A 526 -9.18 2.17 10.65
N PHE A 527 -8.21 1.27 10.85
CA PHE A 527 -7.82 0.72 12.14
C PHE A 527 -7.47 1.81 13.17
N LYS A 528 -6.62 2.78 12.79
CA LYS A 528 -6.19 3.89 13.66
C LYS A 528 -7.30 4.91 13.91
N VAL A 529 -8.06 5.25 12.87
CA VAL A 529 -9.16 6.22 12.99
C VAL A 529 -10.27 5.68 13.89
N ILE A 530 -10.63 4.40 13.74
CA ILE A 530 -11.58 3.72 14.64
C ILE A 530 -11.04 3.72 16.07
N ALA A 531 -9.77 3.33 16.27
CA ALA A 531 -9.20 3.27 17.61
C ALA A 531 -9.22 4.64 18.33
N SER A 532 -8.78 5.69 17.64
CA SER A 532 -8.79 7.05 18.20
C SER A 532 -10.21 7.55 18.47
N ALA A 533 -11.14 7.32 17.54
CA ALA A 533 -12.50 7.84 17.68
C ALA A 533 -13.34 7.06 18.71
N TYR A 534 -13.18 5.74 18.83
CA TYR A 534 -13.84 4.96 19.88
C TYR A 534 -13.36 5.35 21.28
N ALA A 535 -12.06 5.64 21.43
CA ALA A 535 -11.51 6.21 22.66
C ALA A 535 -12.15 7.57 22.97
N ASP A 536 -12.29 8.45 21.97
CA ASP A 536 -12.99 9.74 22.11
C ASP A 536 -14.49 9.57 22.49
N LEU A 537 -15.11 8.41 22.21
CA LEU A 537 -16.49 8.04 22.54
C LEU A 537 -16.64 7.32 23.90
N GLY A 538 -15.54 7.07 24.62
CA GLY A 538 -15.56 6.55 25.99
C GLY A 538 -15.29 5.04 26.12
N PHE A 539 -14.84 4.38 25.07
CA PHE A 539 -14.30 3.01 25.14
C PHE A 539 -12.87 3.00 25.66
N ASP A 540 -12.48 1.93 26.35
CA ASP A 540 -11.08 1.58 26.54
C ASP A 540 -10.61 0.80 25.30
N VAL A 541 -9.64 1.34 24.56
CA VAL A 541 -9.22 0.76 23.28
C VAL A 541 -7.79 0.24 23.37
N ASP A 542 -7.64 -1.07 23.16
CA ASP A 542 -6.35 -1.70 22.91
C ASP A 542 -6.13 -1.82 21.40
N ILE A 543 -4.88 -1.60 20.98
CA ILE A 543 -4.47 -1.66 19.58
C ILE A 543 -3.42 -2.77 19.47
N SER A 544 -3.69 -3.79 18.67
CA SER A 544 -2.72 -4.84 18.46
C SER A 544 -1.46 -4.32 17.74
N PRO A 545 -0.29 -4.94 17.94
CA PRO A 545 0.77 -4.93 16.95
C PRO A 545 0.26 -5.30 15.55
N MET A 546 0.97 -4.83 14.53
CA MET A 546 0.75 -5.29 13.16
C MET A 546 1.19 -6.75 13.01
N PHE A 547 0.56 -7.43 12.06
CA PHE A 547 0.90 -8.78 11.62
C PHE A 547 0.68 -9.92 12.62
N GLN A 548 -0.36 -9.83 13.45
CA GLN A 548 -0.66 -10.92 14.37
C GLN A 548 -1.19 -12.15 13.64
N THR A 549 -0.85 -13.32 14.18
CA THR A 549 -1.62 -14.54 13.92
C THR A 549 -2.97 -14.48 14.64
N PRO A 550 -3.98 -15.26 14.19
CA PRO A 550 -5.24 -15.39 14.93
C PRO A 550 -5.05 -15.89 16.38
N GLU A 551 -4.03 -16.71 16.63
CA GLU A 551 -3.67 -17.20 17.96
C GLU A 551 -3.15 -16.08 18.86
N GLU A 552 -2.22 -15.26 18.37
CA GLU A 552 -1.69 -14.10 19.11
C GLU A 552 -2.77 -13.06 19.39
N ALA A 553 -3.66 -12.81 18.43
CA ALA A 553 -4.80 -11.91 18.59
C ALA A 553 -5.79 -12.44 19.65
N ALA A 554 -6.12 -13.74 19.63
CA ALA A 554 -6.96 -14.37 20.63
C ALA A 554 -6.33 -14.30 22.03
N LYS A 555 -5.04 -14.62 22.13
CA LYS A 555 -4.28 -14.55 23.38
C LYS A 555 -4.30 -13.12 23.95
N MET A 556 -4.02 -12.11 23.14
CA MET A 556 -4.03 -10.71 23.58
C MET A 556 -5.43 -10.26 24.01
N ALA A 557 -6.49 -10.68 23.31
CA ALA A 557 -7.86 -10.37 23.68
C ALA A 557 -8.21 -10.91 25.07
N ILE A 558 -7.78 -12.13 25.39
CA ILE A 558 -8.03 -12.79 26.68
C ILE A 558 -7.17 -12.17 27.78
N GLU A 559 -5.87 -11.98 27.54
CA GLU A 559 -4.96 -11.38 28.53
C GLU A 559 -5.36 -9.96 28.92
N ASN A 560 -5.94 -9.20 27.97
CA ASN A 560 -6.46 -7.86 28.22
C ASN A 560 -7.90 -7.85 28.75
N ASP A 561 -8.56 -9.00 28.86
CA ASP A 561 -9.97 -9.13 29.28
C ASP A 561 -10.87 -8.17 28.48
N VAL A 562 -10.79 -8.22 27.14
CA VAL A 562 -11.59 -7.33 26.29
C VAL A 562 -13.01 -7.86 26.14
N HIS A 563 -13.99 -6.96 25.99
CA HIS A 563 -15.38 -7.37 25.78
C HIS A 563 -15.66 -7.69 24.31
N VAL A 564 -14.93 -7.03 23.40
CA VAL A 564 -15.10 -7.14 21.96
C VAL A 564 -13.74 -7.06 21.24
N VAL A 565 -13.60 -7.85 20.18
CA VAL A 565 -12.51 -7.78 19.21
C VAL A 565 -13.06 -7.25 17.89
N GLY A 566 -12.50 -6.14 17.43
CA GLY A 566 -12.73 -5.59 16.10
C GLY A 566 -11.65 -6.07 15.13
N ALA A 567 -11.99 -7.08 14.31
CA ALA A 567 -11.10 -7.61 13.28
C ALA A 567 -11.14 -6.72 12.02
N SER A 568 -10.07 -5.95 11.80
CA SER A 568 -9.95 -5.07 10.62
C SER A 568 -9.25 -5.80 9.47
N SER A 569 -9.97 -6.11 8.38
CA SER A 569 -9.47 -6.87 7.23
C SER A 569 -9.71 -6.13 5.92
N LEU A 570 -8.63 -5.80 5.21
CA LEU A 570 -8.64 -5.10 3.92
C LEU A 570 -7.89 -5.87 2.82
N ALA A 571 -7.28 -7.01 3.14
CA ALA A 571 -6.47 -7.81 2.22
C ALA A 571 -7.12 -9.15 1.81
N ALA A 572 -8.46 -9.23 1.84
CA ALA A 572 -9.24 -10.42 1.47
C ALA A 572 -8.93 -11.73 2.25
N GLY A 573 -8.28 -11.62 3.41
CA GLY A 573 -7.99 -12.74 4.32
C GLY A 573 -9.15 -13.12 5.25
N HIS A 574 -10.25 -12.34 5.28
CA HIS A 574 -11.34 -12.44 6.26
C HIS A 574 -11.98 -13.82 6.34
N LYS A 575 -12.14 -14.54 5.21
CA LYS A 575 -12.72 -15.89 5.19
C LYS A 575 -11.83 -16.97 5.83
N SER A 576 -10.54 -16.69 6.01
CA SER A 576 -9.58 -17.60 6.63
C SER A 576 -9.21 -17.16 8.06
N LEU A 577 -8.91 -15.88 8.25
CA LEU A 577 -8.32 -15.36 9.48
C LEU A 577 -9.37 -15.12 10.58
N ILE A 578 -10.55 -14.59 10.25
CA ILE A 578 -11.59 -14.30 11.25
C ILE A 578 -12.21 -15.58 11.84
N PRO A 579 -12.55 -16.61 11.05
CA PRO A 579 -12.97 -17.89 11.62
C PRO A 579 -11.90 -18.54 12.49
N ALA A 580 -10.63 -18.45 12.09
CA ALA A 580 -9.52 -18.95 12.90
C ALA A 580 -9.40 -18.21 14.24
N LEU A 581 -9.57 -16.88 14.26
CA LEU A 581 -9.58 -16.10 15.50
C LEU A 581 -10.67 -16.58 16.46
N ILE A 582 -11.89 -16.79 15.95
CA ILE A 582 -13.02 -17.27 16.74
C ILE A 582 -12.75 -18.67 17.30
N GLU A 583 -12.12 -19.54 16.50
CA GLU A 583 -11.72 -20.88 16.93
C GLU A 583 -10.66 -20.81 18.06
N GLU A 584 -9.64 -19.97 17.91
CA GLU A 584 -8.59 -19.79 18.93
C GLU A 584 -9.13 -19.17 20.22
N LEU A 585 -10.03 -18.18 20.14
CA LEU A 585 -10.75 -17.65 21.30
C LEU A 585 -11.49 -18.76 22.04
N LYS A 586 -12.21 -19.63 21.32
CA LYS A 586 -12.93 -20.76 21.92
C LYS A 586 -11.98 -21.77 22.57
N LYS A 587 -10.84 -22.09 21.94
CA LYS A 587 -9.83 -23.01 22.49
C LYS A 587 -9.22 -22.46 23.78
N ALA A 588 -8.98 -21.16 23.83
CA ALA A 588 -8.40 -20.48 24.98
C ALA A 588 -9.44 -20.07 26.05
N GLY A 589 -10.72 -20.45 25.89
CA GLY A 589 -11.79 -20.22 26.86
C GLY A 589 -12.46 -18.84 26.80
N GLY A 590 -12.13 -18.01 25.80
CA GLY A 590 -12.69 -16.67 25.57
C GLY A 590 -13.91 -16.65 24.64
N GLN A 591 -14.74 -17.69 24.63
CA GLN A 591 -15.90 -17.78 23.72
C GLN A 591 -16.97 -16.69 23.94
N GLU A 592 -16.92 -16.01 25.08
CA GLU A 592 -17.78 -14.88 25.41
C GLU A 592 -17.30 -13.55 24.79
N ILE A 593 -16.07 -13.46 24.31
CA ILE A 593 -15.58 -12.24 23.66
C ILE A 593 -16.33 -12.06 22.33
N ILE A 594 -16.96 -10.90 22.16
CA ILE A 594 -17.70 -10.58 20.92
C ILE A 594 -16.70 -10.33 19.79
N VAL A 595 -16.95 -10.86 18.59
CA VAL A 595 -16.15 -10.55 17.40
C VAL A 595 -17.00 -9.75 16.41
N VAL A 596 -16.51 -8.57 16.01
CA VAL A 596 -17.04 -7.76 14.91
C VAL A 596 -15.98 -7.63 13.82
N ALA A 597 -16.40 -7.51 12.57
CA ALA A 597 -15.50 -7.40 11.42
C ALA A 597 -15.66 -6.04 10.74
N GLY A 598 -14.59 -5.51 10.18
CA GLY A 598 -14.66 -4.32 9.33
C GLY A 598 -13.53 -4.22 8.33
N GLY A 599 -13.68 -3.34 7.35
CA GLY A 599 -12.76 -3.20 6.21
C GLY A 599 -13.42 -3.61 4.90
N VAL A 600 -12.62 -3.94 3.89
CA VAL A 600 -13.11 -4.30 2.55
C VAL A 600 -13.57 -5.75 2.57
N ILE A 601 -14.85 -5.96 2.87
CA ILE A 601 -15.50 -7.27 2.93
C ILE A 601 -16.68 -7.21 1.97
N PRO A 602 -16.68 -8.00 0.87
CA PRO A 602 -17.80 -8.04 -0.06
C PRO A 602 -19.11 -8.42 0.66
N PRO A 603 -20.26 -7.79 0.35
CA PRO A 603 -21.54 -8.14 0.97
C PRO A 603 -21.91 -9.63 0.84
N GLY A 604 -21.49 -10.28 -0.24
CA GLY A 604 -21.69 -11.72 -0.46
C GLY A 604 -21.00 -12.63 0.58
N ASP A 605 -20.01 -12.13 1.31
CA ASP A 605 -19.30 -12.88 2.35
C ASP A 605 -19.88 -12.67 3.77
N TYR A 606 -20.86 -11.77 3.95
CA TYR A 606 -21.37 -11.43 5.28
C TYR A 606 -22.05 -12.63 5.96
N ASP A 607 -22.90 -13.36 5.23
CA ASP A 607 -23.57 -14.56 5.74
C ASP A 607 -22.58 -15.65 6.17
N PHE A 608 -21.44 -15.77 5.46
CA PHE A 608 -20.37 -16.68 5.85
C PHE A 608 -19.76 -16.25 7.19
N LEU A 609 -19.45 -14.96 7.36
CA LEU A 609 -18.87 -14.43 8.59
C LEU A 609 -19.84 -14.53 9.78
N PHE A 610 -21.13 -14.26 9.58
CA PHE A 610 -22.15 -14.43 10.62
C PHE A 610 -22.27 -15.90 11.07
N LYS A 611 -22.25 -16.84 10.14
CA LYS A 611 -22.22 -18.29 10.45
C LYS A 611 -20.94 -18.70 11.18
N ALA A 612 -19.81 -18.06 10.90
CA ALA A 612 -18.56 -18.28 11.60
C ALA A 612 -18.54 -17.71 13.03
N GLY A 613 -19.48 -16.82 13.39
CA GLY A 613 -19.66 -16.28 14.74
C GLY A 613 -19.48 -14.76 14.87
N VAL A 614 -19.22 -14.05 13.78
CA VAL A 614 -19.16 -12.58 13.75
C VAL A 614 -20.54 -12.00 14.11
N LYS A 615 -20.59 -10.92 14.90
CA LYS A 615 -21.84 -10.30 15.36
C LYS A 615 -22.26 -9.06 14.58
N ALA A 616 -21.32 -8.37 13.95
CA ALA A 616 -21.58 -7.24 13.06
C ALA A 616 -20.45 -7.12 12.04
N VAL A 617 -20.78 -6.63 10.84
CA VAL A 617 -19.82 -6.30 9.79
C VAL A 617 -19.96 -4.81 9.42
N PHE A 618 -18.84 -4.09 9.39
CA PHE A 618 -18.75 -2.66 9.10
C PHE A 618 -17.90 -2.43 7.84
N GLY A 619 -18.56 -2.31 6.68
CA GLY A 619 -17.92 -2.08 5.38
C GLY A 619 -17.49 -0.62 5.14
N PRO A 620 -16.84 -0.33 4.00
CA PRO A 620 -16.52 1.01 3.55
C PRO A 620 -17.70 1.99 3.66
N GLY A 621 -17.44 3.22 4.12
CA GLY A 621 -18.47 4.25 4.26
C GLY A 621 -19.29 4.20 5.56
N THR A 622 -19.07 3.21 6.42
CA THR A 622 -19.70 3.16 7.76
C THR A 622 -19.29 4.37 8.61
N PRO A 623 -20.22 5.23 9.07
CA PRO A 623 -19.91 6.32 9.98
C PRO A 623 -19.44 5.77 11.34
N ILE A 624 -18.41 6.39 11.93
CA ILE A 624 -17.89 5.91 13.22
C ILE A 624 -18.96 5.90 14.31
N PRO A 625 -19.77 6.95 14.51
CA PRO A 625 -20.78 6.95 15.56
C PRO A 625 -21.81 5.81 15.40
N GLU A 626 -22.16 5.46 14.15
CA GLU A 626 -23.06 4.34 13.86
C GLU A 626 -22.42 2.99 14.23
N SER A 627 -21.14 2.78 13.90
CA SER A 627 -20.44 1.55 14.27
C SER A 627 -20.29 1.40 15.79
N ALA A 628 -19.99 2.51 16.48
CA ALA A 628 -19.82 2.53 17.94
C ALA A 628 -21.16 2.27 18.64
N ASP A 629 -22.24 2.87 18.17
CA ASP A 629 -23.62 2.63 18.64
C ASP A 629 -24.01 1.15 18.54
N LYS A 630 -23.84 0.55 17.36
CA LYS A 630 -24.13 -0.88 17.12
C LYS A 630 -23.26 -1.79 17.98
N THR A 631 -21.97 -1.48 18.10
CA THR A 631 -21.04 -2.25 18.95
C THR A 631 -21.45 -2.17 20.42
N LEU A 632 -21.80 -0.97 20.91
CA LEU A 632 -22.25 -0.77 22.28
C LEU A 632 -23.56 -1.52 22.56
N ALA A 633 -24.52 -1.51 21.62
CA ALA A 633 -25.77 -2.24 21.78
C ALA A 633 -25.56 -3.76 21.96
N LEU A 634 -24.61 -4.35 21.22
CA LEU A 634 -24.22 -5.76 21.39
C LEU A 634 -23.65 -6.04 22.79
N LEU A 635 -22.86 -5.10 23.33
CA LEU A 635 -22.30 -5.21 24.67
C LEU A 635 -23.38 -5.06 25.75
N GLU A 636 -24.26 -4.07 25.62
CA GLU A 636 -25.36 -3.85 26.56
C GLU A 636 -26.32 -5.04 26.60
N GLU A 637 -26.64 -5.63 25.44
CA GLU A 637 -27.44 -6.84 25.37
C GLU A 637 -26.81 -8.03 26.10
N LYS A 638 -25.48 -8.14 26.08
CA LYS A 638 -24.76 -9.25 26.69
C LYS A 638 -24.49 -9.08 28.18
N TYR A 639 -24.15 -7.86 28.60
CA TYR A 639 -23.58 -7.60 29.93
C TYR A 639 -24.52 -6.82 30.86
N LEU A 640 -25.56 -6.16 30.34
CA LEU A 640 -26.47 -5.32 31.12
C LEU A 640 -27.93 -5.78 31.12
N LYS A 641 -28.30 -6.73 30.26
CA LYS A 641 -29.57 -7.49 30.38
C LYS A 641 -29.34 -8.67 31.31
#